data_AF-G7SHY5-F1
#
_entry.id   AF-G7SHY5-F1
#
_cell.length_a   1.000
_cell.length_b   1.000
_cell.length_c   1.000
_cell.angle_alpha   90.00
_cell.angle_beta   90.00
_cell.angle_gamma   90.00
#
_symmetry.space_group_name_H-M   'P 1'
#
loop_
_entity.id
_entity.type
_entity.pdbx_description
1 polymer ?
#
loop_
_entity_poly.entity_id
_entity_poly.type
_entity_poly.pdbx_seq_one_letter_code
_entity_poly.pdbx_strand_id
1 'polypeptide(L)'
;MTSQPTMEIREIRLSELHPASYNPRKKLKKGDKEYEKIKQSLLKFGYVDPIIVNKDLTVIGGHQRLTVLKDLDYETAKCVIVDLSKEDEKALNIALNKITGQWDDQLLADLLLDLQESDFNLDLTGFEPPEIDDILSNVHDKDLSDDDFDVEEELKKPTFSKRGDIWQLGKHRVICGDSTKAETYDQLLGDKKANLVVTDPPYNVDVEETAGKILNDNMPDSDFYQFLFDMFTQVEKHMESDGSIYVFHADTEGLNFRKAFKEAGFYLSGCCIWKKNSLVLGRSPYQWQHEPCQPAGTIVQTINGPVPIEDLKDGDRVISYNSYSGTILGMRNGGYEIKTASRYYNGTLYGIKIGNKITWATDNHQFSVRFNESTKNNYCTYLMRKGDRWRVGITELYNSRGFGLKTRLRGEKGEEAWVIDVFDDKVTAQCHEQLLALKYGIPYTHWEMDRGLPKKETQRTSHHVDMIYDNLDSQIQLDNARRLLVDYGRNIKYPLIHKGNGHEAFSKRVTARINACNLIPQIMQVPIPKTYEKETRENFYWGVIDEVLTKGFSGPVYSLAVEKYEHYIADGIVTHNCLYGWKQKGKHQWFSDRKQTTIWEYDRPKSSKDHPTMKPIPLMAYPIQNSSMRGTIVLDPFLGSGSTLMAADQTGRVCYGIELDEKFVDVIVKRYIESTGNHNVTVLRDGQTLTFDEAYSMMEESV
;
A
#
# COMPACT_ATOMS: atom_id res chain seq x y z
N MET A 1 67.91 17.73 10.49
CA MET A 1 67.18 17.25 11.69
C MET A 1 66.11 18.28 11.98
N THR A 2 64.84 17.95 11.78
CA THR A 2 63.72 18.76 12.26
C THR A 2 63.56 18.53 13.75
N SER A 3 63.56 19.60 14.55
CA SER A 3 63.18 19.51 15.96
C SER A 3 61.69 19.18 16.03
N GLN A 4 61.32 18.07 16.67
CA GLN A 4 59.93 17.86 17.06
C GLN A 4 59.52 18.98 18.03
N PRO A 5 58.33 19.59 17.89
CA PRO A 5 57.87 20.61 18.81
C PRO A 5 57.72 20.00 20.20
N THR A 6 58.20 20.72 21.22
CA THR A 6 58.02 20.30 22.61
C THR A 6 56.54 20.35 22.98
N MET A 7 56.00 19.21 23.38
CA MET A 7 54.60 19.05 23.80
C MET A 7 54.53 18.87 25.32
N GLU A 8 53.64 19.60 25.98
CA GLU A 8 53.38 19.44 27.42
C GLU A 8 51.87 19.45 27.69
N ILE A 9 51.40 18.67 28.66
CA ILE A 9 50.00 18.69 29.10
C ILE A 9 49.91 19.42 30.43
N ARG A 10 49.19 20.55 30.46
CA ARG A 10 48.94 21.32 31.69
C ARG A 10 47.46 21.61 31.87
N GLU A 11 47.04 21.79 33.11
CA GLU A 11 45.71 22.29 33.42
C GLU A 11 45.70 23.83 33.38
N ILE A 12 44.84 24.40 32.56
CA ILE A 12 44.76 25.84 32.26
C ILE A 12 43.33 26.33 32.50
N ARG A 13 43.17 27.56 32.97
CA ARG A 13 41.85 28.17 33.17
C ARG A 13 41.20 28.52 31.85
N LEU A 14 39.91 28.22 31.69
CA LEU A 14 39.21 28.49 30.43
C LEU A 14 39.12 29.99 30.10
N SER A 15 39.19 30.86 31.09
CA SER A 15 39.28 32.32 30.93
C SER A 15 40.58 32.81 30.29
N GLU A 16 41.67 32.06 30.44
CA GLU A 16 43.01 32.39 29.92
C GLU A 16 43.19 31.92 28.47
N LEU A 17 42.34 31.01 27.98
CA LEU A 17 42.40 30.46 26.61
C LEU A 17 41.84 31.43 25.55
N HIS A 18 42.60 31.63 24.47
CA HIS A 18 42.30 32.56 23.38
C HIS A 18 41.84 31.82 22.11
N PRO A 19 40.54 31.84 21.74
CA PRO A 19 40.08 31.16 20.52
C PRO A 19 40.68 31.80 19.26
N ALA A 20 41.33 30.99 18.41
CA ALA A 20 41.91 31.49 17.16
C ALA A 20 40.87 32.15 16.23
N SER A 21 41.10 33.42 15.88
CA SER A 21 40.22 34.24 15.04
C SER A 21 40.14 33.78 13.57
N TYR A 22 41.09 32.95 13.12
CA TYR A 22 41.16 32.38 11.77
C TYR A 22 40.55 30.97 11.67
N ASN A 23 40.04 30.38 12.76
CA ASN A 23 39.51 29.02 12.76
C ASN A 23 38.28 28.90 11.82
N PRO A 24 38.30 28.01 10.81
CA PRO A 24 37.29 28.01 9.74
C PRO A 24 35.95 27.35 10.14
N ARG A 25 35.89 26.57 11.23
CA ARG A 25 34.63 25.98 11.72
C ARG A 25 33.78 27.04 12.41
N LYS A 26 32.48 27.05 12.09
CA LYS A 26 31.48 27.92 12.73
C LYS A 26 31.48 27.71 14.25
N LYS A 27 31.40 28.80 15.02
CA LYS A 27 31.19 28.71 16.46
C LYS A 27 29.79 28.13 16.73
N LEU A 28 29.74 27.05 17.50
CA LEU A 28 28.50 26.40 17.92
C LEU A 28 27.68 27.28 18.87
N LYS A 29 26.39 27.00 18.91
CA LYS A 29 25.42 27.54 19.85
C LYS A 29 24.72 26.40 20.59
N LYS A 30 24.28 26.66 21.82
CA LYS A 30 23.39 25.79 22.58
C LYS A 30 22.14 25.46 21.75
N GLY A 31 21.89 24.16 21.53
CA GLY A 31 20.82 23.66 20.64
C GLY A 31 21.25 23.28 19.22
N ASP A 32 22.50 23.53 18.79
CA ASP A 32 23.05 22.92 17.56
C ASP A 32 23.26 21.40 17.78
N LYS A 33 23.04 20.55 16.75
CA LYS A 33 23.24 19.08 16.88
C LYS A 33 24.66 18.71 17.36
N GLU A 34 25.70 19.29 16.75
CA GLU A 34 27.10 19.10 17.16
C GLU A 34 27.37 19.54 18.60
N TYR A 35 26.67 20.58 19.09
CA TYR A 35 26.83 21.08 20.47
C TYR A 35 26.31 20.06 21.48
N GLU A 36 25.08 19.56 21.28
CA GLU A 36 24.47 18.61 22.21
C GLU A 36 25.18 17.25 22.19
N LYS A 37 25.65 16.77 21.02
CA LYS A 37 26.49 15.56 20.92
C LYS A 37 27.79 15.69 21.74
N ILE A 38 28.53 16.80 21.59
CA ILE A 38 29.76 17.03 22.38
C ILE A 38 29.45 17.16 23.88
N LYS A 39 28.34 17.80 24.24
CA LYS A 39 27.90 17.94 25.64
C LYS A 39 27.56 16.60 26.29
N GLN A 40 26.80 15.73 25.62
CA GLN A 40 26.47 14.41 26.17
C GLN A 40 27.71 13.51 26.27
N SER A 41 28.62 13.57 25.29
CA SER A 41 29.92 12.88 25.34
C SER A 41 30.73 13.31 26.57
N LEU A 42 30.86 14.63 26.83
CA LEU A 42 31.54 15.14 28.02
C LEU A 42 30.88 14.74 29.34
N LEU A 43 29.54 14.69 29.39
CA LEU A 43 28.80 14.29 30.60
C LEU A 43 28.88 12.77 30.88
N LYS A 44 28.96 11.93 29.84
CA LYS A 44 29.04 10.46 29.97
C LYS A 44 30.46 9.95 30.21
N PHE A 45 31.42 10.42 29.42
CA PHE A 45 32.79 9.90 29.40
C PHE A 45 33.80 10.80 30.13
N GLY A 46 33.39 12.03 30.47
CA GLY A 46 34.29 13.06 31.00
C GLY A 46 35.12 13.74 29.92
N TYR A 47 36.04 14.60 30.35
CA TYR A 47 36.95 15.32 29.47
C TYR A 47 38.17 14.45 29.11
N VAL A 48 38.02 13.63 28.06
CA VAL A 48 39.03 12.66 27.60
C VAL A 48 39.94 13.16 26.49
N ASP A 49 39.44 14.00 25.58
CA ASP A 49 40.20 14.53 24.44
C ASP A 49 40.55 16.03 24.65
N PRO A 50 41.84 16.38 24.84
CA PRO A 50 42.24 17.70 25.28
C PRO A 50 42.22 18.78 24.17
N ILE A 51 41.95 20.02 24.57
CA ILE A 51 42.11 21.21 23.75
C ILE A 51 43.61 21.41 23.44
N ILE A 52 43.94 21.67 22.17
CA ILE A 52 45.32 21.91 21.72
C ILE A 52 45.54 23.41 21.60
N VAL A 53 46.62 23.92 22.22
CA VAL A 53 46.94 25.35 22.31
C VAL A 53 48.42 25.61 22.00
N ASN A 54 48.75 26.78 21.45
CA ASN A 54 50.13 27.25 21.37
C ASN A 54 50.57 27.82 22.74
N LYS A 55 51.88 28.09 22.91
CA LYS A 55 52.46 28.63 24.15
C LYS A 55 51.91 29.98 24.62
N ASP A 56 51.23 30.72 23.74
CA ASP A 56 50.53 31.98 24.05
C ASP A 56 49.03 31.77 24.33
N LEU A 57 48.63 30.52 24.60
CA LEU A 57 47.26 30.07 24.88
C LEU A 57 46.27 30.29 23.71
N THR A 58 46.77 30.54 22.48
CA THR A 58 45.95 30.48 21.26
C THR A 58 45.48 29.06 21.01
N VAL A 59 44.16 28.87 20.93
CA VAL A 59 43.53 27.57 20.69
C VAL A 59 43.69 27.17 19.22
N ILE A 60 44.38 26.04 18.99
CA ILE A 60 44.64 25.44 17.67
C ILE A 60 43.56 24.40 17.34
N GLY A 61 43.17 23.58 18.32
CA GLY A 61 42.18 22.51 18.17
C GLY A 61 41.25 22.40 19.37
N GLY A 62 40.02 21.93 19.17
CA GLY A 62 39.02 21.79 20.23
C GLY A 62 38.12 23.01 20.48
N HIS A 63 38.07 24.01 19.58
CA HIS A 63 37.23 25.22 19.72
C HIS A 63 35.76 24.95 20.07
N GLN A 64 35.19 23.86 19.55
CA GLN A 64 33.82 23.43 19.84
C GLN A 64 33.69 22.91 21.27
N ARG A 65 34.63 22.04 21.71
CA ARG A 65 34.71 21.53 23.08
C ARG A 65 34.94 22.66 24.09
N LEU A 66 35.78 23.65 23.78
CA LEU A 66 35.95 24.86 24.60
C LEU A 66 34.67 25.69 24.73
N THR A 67 33.82 25.71 23.69
CA THR A 67 32.52 26.39 23.77
C THR A 67 31.59 25.64 24.72
N VAL A 68 31.47 24.31 24.57
CA VAL A 68 30.63 23.47 25.43
C VAL A 68 31.11 23.48 26.89
N LEU A 69 32.42 23.41 27.16
CA LEU A 69 32.96 23.45 28.54
C LEU A 69 32.67 24.78 29.24
N LYS A 70 32.75 25.91 28.52
CA LYS A 70 32.39 27.23 29.06
C LYS A 70 30.89 27.35 29.34
N ASP A 71 30.06 26.75 28.50
CA ASP A 71 28.60 26.69 28.68
C ASP A 71 28.15 25.58 29.67
N LEU A 72 29.11 24.88 30.30
CA LEU A 72 28.96 23.89 31.38
C LEU A 72 29.69 24.32 32.68
N ASP A 73 30.05 25.61 32.81
CA ASP A 73 30.65 26.21 34.00
C ASP A 73 32.00 25.59 34.48
N TYR A 74 32.78 24.96 33.58
CA TYR A 74 34.13 24.49 33.91
C TYR A 74 35.12 25.66 34.09
N GLU A 75 35.81 25.74 35.23
CA GLU A 75 36.86 26.74 35.45
C GLU A 75 38.17 26.41 34.70
N THR A 76 38.54 25.13 34.65
CA THR A 76 39.81 24.63 34.08
C THR A 76 39.60 23.48 33.09
N ALA A 77 40.59 23.26 32.22
CA ALA A 77 40.72 22.03 31.46
C ALA A 77 42.19 21.69 31.17
N LYS A 78 42.50 20.39 31.01
CA LYS A 78 43.83 19.94 30.56
C LYS A 78 44.01 20.28 29.08
N CYS A 79 45.03 21.08 28.77
CA CYS A 79 45.35 21.51 27.43
C CYS A 79 46.70 20.91 27.01
N VAL A 80 46.80 20.50 25.74
CA VAL A 80 48.07 20.15 25.10
C VAL A 80 48.70 21.44 24.60
N ILE A 81 49.79 21.86 25.25
CA ILE A 81 50.58 23.02 24.87
C ILE A 81 51.67 22.57 23.90
N VAL A 82 51.78 23.27 22.77
CA VAL A 82 52.88 23.14 21.81
C VAL A 82 53.59 24.49 21.63
N ASP A 83 54.88 24.48 21.27
CA ASP A 83 55.58 25.66 20.76
C ASP A 83 55.65 25.58 19.23
N LEU A 84 54.89 26.44 18.55
CA LEU A 84 54.79 26.50 17.09
C LEU A 84 54.86 27.94 16.56
N SER A 85 55.32 28.10 15.32
CA SER A 85 55.20 29.38 14.60
C SER A 85 53.73 29.70 14.28
N LYS A 86 53.39 30.97 14.04
CA LYS A 86 52.04 31.40 13.62
C LYS A 86 51.66 30.98 12.19
N GLU A 87 52.54 30.26 11.49
CA GLU A 87 52.25 29.62 10.20
C GLU A 87 51.93 28.14 10.43
N ASP A 88 52.76 27.43 11.20
CA ASP A 88 52.51 26.04 11.62
C ASP A 88 51.23 25.91 12.45
N GLU A 89 50.93 26.89 13.30
CA GLU A 89 49.69 26.98 14.09
C GLU A 89 48.44 26.97 13.21
N LYS A 90 48.48 27.64 12.05
CA LYS A 90 47.38 27.67 11.08
C LYS A 90 47.32 26.39 10.27
N ALA A 91 48.47 25.85 9.86
CA ALA A 91 48.57 24.57 9.17
C ALA A 91 48.00 23.43 10.03
N LEU A 92 48.34 23.40 11.33
CA LEU A 92 47.84 22.43 12.29
C LEU A 92 46.34 22.61 12.56
N ASN A 93 45.84 23.85 12.68
CA ASN A 93 44.39 24.10 12.78
C ASN A 93 43.62 23.57 11.54
N ILE A 94 44.17 23.65 10.34
CA ILE A 94 43.55 23.06 9.14
C ILE A 94 43.66 21.53 9.18
N ALA A 95 44.83 20.97 9.51
CA ALA A 95 45.06 19.52 9.56
C ALA A 95 44.13 18.81 10.55
N LEU A 96 44.02 19.32 11.78
CA LEU A 96 43.13 18.81 12.83
C LEU A 96 41.62 18.87 12.46
N ASN A 97 41.25 19.68 11.47
CA ASN A 97 39.88 19.80 10.98
C ASN A 97 39.64 19.05 9.65
N LYS A 98 40.65 18.37 9.08
CA LYS A 98 40.54 17.71 7.75
C LYS A 98 41.12 16.29 7.68
N ILE A 99 42.02 15.90 8.58
CA ILE A 99 42.57 14.54 8.63
C ILE A 99 41.65 13.67 9.48
N THR A 100 40.70 13.00 8.83
CA THR A 100 39.85 11.96 9.39
C THR A 100 40.07 10.66 8.61
N GLY A 101 40.16 9.52 9.30
CA GLY A 101 40.25 8.21 8.67
C GLY A 101 38.95 7.81 7.96
N GLN A 102 39.01 6.72 7.19
CA GLN A 102 37.83 5.94 6.82
C GLN A 102 37.59 4.88 7.90
N TRP A 103 36.35 4.42 8.04
CA TRP A 103 36.00 3.28 8.89
C TRP A 103 36.28 1.95 8.16
N ASP A 104 36.29 0.87 8.93
CA ASP A 104 36.07 -0.48 8.43
C ASP A 104 34.59 -0.79 8.74
N ASP A 105 33.77 -0.93 7.70
CA ASP A 105 32.32 -0.93 7.86
C ASP A 105 31.79 -2.18 8.58
N GLN A 106 32.49 -3.33 8.45
CA GLN A 106 32.19 -4.56 9.18
C GLN A 106 32.47 -4.38 10.68
N LEU A 107 33.71 -3.97 11.02
CA LEU A 107 34.10 -3.76 12.42
C LEU A 107 33.30 -2.65 13.10
N LEU A 108 32.80 -1.67 12.33
CA LEU A 108 31.90 -0.64 12.83
C LEU A 108 30.49 -1.19 13.08
N ALA A 109 29.94 -2.01 12.19
CA ALA A 109 28.63 -2.62 12.35
C ALA A 109 28.60 -3.60 13.54
N ASP A 110 29.61 -4.48 13.65
CA ASP A 110 29.78 -5.41 14.78
C ASP A 110 29.81 -4.63 16.12
N LEU A 111 30.61 -3.56 16.21
CA LEU A 111 30.74 -2.73 17.41
C LEU A 111 29.46 -1.95 17.75
N LEU A 112 28.67 -1.55 16.75
CA LEU A 112 27.37 -0.89 16.97
C LEU A 112 26.32 -1.89 17.50
N LEU A 113 26.35 -3.15 17.05
CA LEU A 113 25.50 -4.22 17.61
C LEU A 113 25.88 -4.54 19.06
N ASP A 114 27.16 -4.77 19.37
CA ASP A 114 27.64 -5.04 20.73
C ASP A 114 27.18 -3.97 21.74
N LEU A 115 27.21 -2.70 21.32
CA LEU A 115 26.71 -1.57 22.12
C LEU A 115 25.18 -1.58 22.23
N GLN A 116 24.46 -1.88 21.16
CA GLN A 116 23.00 -1.94 21.16
C GLN A 116 22.45 -3.08 22.03
N GLU A 117 23.06 -4.26 22.00
CA GLU A 117 22.71 -5.38 22.89
C GLU A 117 23.04 -5.10 24.35
N SER A 118 24.03 -4.24 24.61
CA SER A 118 24.40 -3.76 25.94
C SER A 118 23.49 -2.64 26.50
N ASP A 119 22.34 -2.38 25.87
CA ASP A 119 21.39 -1.30 26.20
C ASP A 119 22.06 0.11 26.24
N PHE A 120 23.09 0.30 25.40
CA PHE A 120 23.86 1.55 25.35
C PHE A 120 23.20 2.57 24.41
N ASN A 121 23.00 3.80 24.87
CA ASN A 121 22.47 4.85 23.99
C ASN A 121 23.47 5.22 22.88
N LEU A 122 23.18 4.77 21.67
CA LEU A 122 23.98 5.01 20.46
C LEU A 122 24.08 6.48 20.04
N ASP A 123 23.18 7.38 20.48
CA ASP A 123 23.30 8.84 20.26
C ASP A 123 24.67 9.39 20.71
N LEU A 124 25.28 8.74 21.72
CA LEU A 124 26.55 9.09 22.33
C LEU A 124 27.77 8.75 21.46
N THR A 125 27.60 7.91 20.42
CA THR A 125 28.65 7.53 19.46
C THR A 125 28.97 8.65 18.47
N GLY A 126 27.98 9.51 18.17
CA GLY A 126 28.10 10.60 17.21
C GLY A 126 27.38 10.36 15.87
N PHE A 127 26.97 9.13 15.55
CA PHE A 127 26.11 8.81 14.40
C PHE A 127 24.67 9.29 14.62
N GLU A 128 23.86 9.35 13.56
CA GLU A 128 22.40 9.54 13.60
C GLU A 128 21.69 8.19 13.37
N PRO A 129 20.50 7.93 13.93
CA PRO A 129 19.83 6.62 13.80
C PRO A 129 19.67 6.07 12.37
N PRO A 130 19.39 6.87 11.32
CA PRO A 130 19.35 6.36 9.94
C PRO A 130 20.72 5.97 9.38
N GLU A 131 21.81 6.57 9.86
CA GLU A 131 23.17 6.18 9.47
C GLU A 131 23.53 4.83 10.10
N ILE A 132 23.04 4.56 11.32
CA ILE A 132 23.19 3.28 12.01
C ILE A 132 22.36 2.19 11.31
N ASP A 133 21.08 2.44 10.96
CA ASP A 133 20.24 1.45 10.26
C ASP A 133 20.83 1.11 8.87
N ASP A 134 21.43 2.08 8.17
CA ASP A 134 22.14 1.87 6.89
C ASP A 134 23.42 1.03 7.07
N ILE A 135 24.32 1.39 8.01
CA ILE A 135 25.53 0.60 8.32
C ILE A 135 25.17 -0.84 8.68
N LEU A 136 24.17 -1.05 9.54
CA LEU A 136 23.75 -2.38 9.96
C LEU A 136 23.09 -3.19 8.83
N SER A 137 22.30 -2.55 7.97
CA SER A 137 21.60 -3.25 6.88
C SER A 137 22.55 -3.66 5.75
N ASN A 138 23.59 -2.87 5.46
CA ASN A 138 24.61 -3.22 4.46
C ASN A 138 25.53 -4.40 4.90
N VAL A 139 25.47 -4.82 6.17
CA VAL A 139 26.37 -5.84 6.75
C VAL A 139 25.63 -7.07 7.30
N HIS A 140 24.45 -6.90 7.91
CA HIS A 140 23.78 -7.96 8.71
C HIS A 140 22.37 -8.37 8.26
N ASP A 141 21.84 -7.87 7.14
CA ASP A 141 20.58 -8.40 6.60
C ASP A 141 20.82 -9.82 6.04
N LYS A 142 20.24 -10.83 6.70
CA LYS A 142 20.02 -12.15 6.09
C LYS A 142 19.02 -12.00 4.94
N ASP A 143 19.16 -12.80 3.88
CA ASP A 143 18.17 -12.85 2.80
C ASP A 143 16.75 -13.13 3.35
N LEU A 144 15.86 -12.15 3.22
CA LEU A 144 14.47 -12.25 3.66
C LEU A 144 13.77 -13.44 2.97
N SER A 145 13.27 -14.37 3.77
CA SER A 145 12.82 -15.68 3.30
C SER A 145 11.58 -16.15 4.04
N ASP A 146 10.70 -16.84 3.32
CA ASP A 146 9.63 -17.64 3.94
C ASP A 146 10.24 -18.87 4.63
N ASP A 147 9.71 -19.25 5.79
CA ASP A 147 9.96 -20.55 6.41
C ASP A 147 9.07 -21.66 5.81
N ASP A 148 9.53 -22.91 5.95
CA ASP A 148 8.84 -24.11 5.46
C ASP A 148 7.85 -24.73 6.50
N PHE A 149 7.35 -23.95 7.47
CA PHE A 149 6.54 -24.47 8.59
C PHE A 149 5.14 -24.93 8.18
N ASP A 150 4.77 -26.18 8.50
CA ASP A 150 3.44 -26.73 8.21
C ASP A 150 2.39 -26.30 9.25
N VAL A 151 1.81 -25.12 8.99
CA VAL A 151 0.68 -24.56 9.73
C VAL A 151 -0.50 -25.53 9.80
N GLU A 152 -0.80 -26.30 8.75
CA GLU A 152 -1.95 -27.18 8.78
C GLU A 152 -1.74 -28.42 9.66
N GLU A 153 -0.56 -29.04 9.60
CA GLU A 153 -0.22 -30.18 10.46
C GLU A 153 -0.34 -29.77 11.93
N GLU A 154 0.14 -28.56 12.27
CA GLU A 154 0.05 -28.03 13.62
C GLU A 154 -1.39 -27.72 14.05
N LEU A 155 -2.21 -27.09 13.19
CA LEU A 155 -3.63 -26.83 13.50
C LEU A 155 -4.45 -28.13 13.74
N LYS A 156 -3.98 -29.29 13.28
CA LYS A 156 -4.60 -30.61 13.52
C LYS A 156 -4.27 -31.21 14.90
N LYS A 157 -3.29 -30.67 15.63
CA LYS A 157 -2.83 -31.16 16.96
C LYS A 157 -3.70 -30.59 18.11
N PRO A 158 -3.60 -31.14 19.33
CA PRO A 158 -4.24 -30.56 20.52
C PRO A 158 -3.65 -29.19 20.86
N THR A 159 -4.45 -28.35 21.52
CA THR A 159 -4.10 -26.94 21.80
C THR A 159 -3.48 -26.79 23.19
N PHE A 160 -2.32 -26.14 23.29
CA PHE A 160 -1.62 -25.87 24.56
C PHE A 160 -1.81 -24.44 25.06
N SER A 161 -2.04 -23.44 24.19
CA SER A 161 -2.42 -22.07 24.57
C SER A 161 -3.87 -21.96 25.08
N LYS A 162 -4.16 -20.88 25.81
CA LYS A 162 -5.46 -20.56 26.40
C LYS A 162 -5.74 -19.05 26.31
N ARG A 163 -7.00 -18.67 26.15
CA ARG A 163 -7.41 -17.27 26.06
C ARG A 163 -7.08 -16.50 27.35
N GLY A 164 -6.33 -15.42 27.21
CA GLY A 164 -5.71 -14.66 28.30
C GLY A 164 -4.21 -14.92 28.50
N ASP A 165 -3.65 -15.98 27.89
CA ASP A 165 -2.20 -16.22 27.89
C ASP A 165 -1.45 -15.08 27.20
N ILE A 166 -0.27 -14.75 27.73
CA ILE A 166 0.70 -13.88 27.04
C ILE A 166 2.03 -14.62 26.88
N TRP A 167 2.35 -14.97 25.63
CA TRP A 167 3.61 -15.58 25.25
C TRP A 167 4.71 -14.53 25.05
N GLN A 168 5.89 -14.80 25.61
CA GLN A 168 7.13 -14.07 25.35
C GLN A 168 8.00 -14.93 24.43
N LEU A 169 8.21 -14.46 23.20
CA LEU A 169 8.92 -15.17 22.13
C LEU A 169 10.23 -14.44 21.84
N GLY A 170 11.26 -14.69 22.65
CA GLY A 170 12.49 -13.89 22.66
C GLY A 170 12.19 -12.42 22.95
N LYS A 171 12.37 -11.55 21.96
CA LYS A 171 12.03 -10.11 22.03
C LYS A 171 10.54 -9.79 21.78
N HIS A 172 9.79 -10.72 21.17
CA HIS A 172 8.40 -10.52 20.73
C HIS A 172 7.38 -10.89 21.82
N ARG A 173 6.15 -10.38 21.72
CA ARG A 173 5.03 -10.77 22.59
C ARG A 173 3.79 -11.12 21.77
N VAL A 174 3.04 -12.12 22.22
CA VAL A 174 1.74 -12.51 21.62
C VAL A 174 0.72 -12.70 22.74
N ILE A 175 -0.46 -12.11 22.62
CA ILE A 175 -1.58 -12.35 23.54
C ILE A 175 -2.69 -13.12 22.84
N CYS A 176 -3.22 -14.15 23.52
CA CYS A 176 -4.45 -14.81 23.10
C CYS A 176 -5.65 -13.98 23.57
N GLY A 177 -6.15 -13.07 22.74
CA GLY A 177 -6.92 -11.90 23.16
C GLY A 177 -7.91 -11.36 22.13
N ASP A 178 -8.54 -10.24 22.45
CA ASP A 178 -9.63 -9.66 21.65
C ASP A 178 -9.25 -8.24 21.16
N SER A 179 -8.91 -8.12 19.88
CA SER A 179 -8.40 -6.88 19.30
C SER A 179 -9.43 -5.74 19.20
N THR A 180 -10.69 -5.95 19.58
CA THR A 180 -11.67 -4.86 19.78
C THR A 180 -11.53 -4.17 21.14
N LYS A 181 -10.88 -4.79 22.12
CA LYS A 181 -10.92 -4.37 23.53
C LYS A 181 -9.62 -3.74 24.01
N ALA A 182 -9.72 -2.62 24.73
CA ALA A 182 -8.57 -1.95 25.35
C ALA A 182 -7.74 -2.87 26.25
N GLU A 183 -8.40 -3.68 27.09
CA GLU A 183 -7.76 -4.60 28.06
C GLU A 183 -6.70 -5.53 27.44
N THR A 184 -6.88 -5.94 26.19
CA THR A 184 -5.92 -6.77 25.45
C THR A 184 -4.68 -6.00 25.01
N TYR A 185 -4.81 -4.73 24.61
CA TYR A 185 -3.67 -3.86 24.29
C TYR A 185 -2.93 -3.44 25.55
N ASP A 186 -3.65 -3.09 26.63
CA ASP A 186 -3.06 -2.72 27.93
C ASP A 186 -2.15 -3.85 28.46
N GLN A 187 -2.58 -5.11 28.36
CA GLN A 187 -1.81 -6.28 28.78
C GLN A 187 -0.63 -6.60 27.84
N LEU A 188 -0.82 -6.47 26.53
CA LEU A 188 0.19 -6.74 25.50
C LEU A 188 1.29 -5.69 25.46
N LEU A 189 0.96 -4.40 25.60
CA LEU A 189 1.91 -3.29 25.47
C LEU A 189 2.44 -2.77 26.82
N GLY A 190 1.62 -2.78 27.87
CA GLY A 190 1.90 -2.04 29.10
C GLY A 190 2.03 -0.54 28.81
N ASP A 191 3.01 0.12 29.43
CA ASP A 191 3.29 1.55 29.18
C ASP A 191 3.90 1.85 27.79
N LYS A 192 4.17 0.84 26.96
CA LYS A 192 4.76 1.02 25.62
C LYS A 192 3.69 1.36 24.56
N LYS A 193 4.14 1.83 23.40
CA LYS A 193 3.29 2.07 22.22
C LYS A 193 3.88 1.45 20.96
N ALA A 194 3.02 1.15 20.00
CA ALA A 194 3.43 0.65 18.70
C ALA A 194 3.96 1.79 17.82
N ASN A 195 5.11 1.59 17.18
CA ASN A 195 5.68 2.57 16.23
C ASN A 195 5.13 2.37 14.81
N LEU A 196 4.71 1.14 14.49
CA LEU A 196 4.12 0.76 13.22
C LEU A 196 2.99 -0.25 13.47
N VAL A 197 1.97 -0.23 12.62
CA VAL A 197 0.97 -1.30 12.51
C VAL A 197 1.01 -1.91 11.11
N VAL A 198 1.07 -3.23 11.03
CA VAL A 198 0.89 -4.00 9.79
C VAL A 198 -0.04 -5.16 10.14
N THR A 199 -1.19 -5.25 9.48
CA THR A 199 -2.24 -6.20 9.91
C THR A 199 -3.19 -6.62 8.79
N ASP A 200 -3.78 -7.80 8.96
CA ASP A 200 -4.69 -8.47 8.02
C ASP A 200 -5.99 -8.90 8.73
N PRO A 201 -6.93 -7.96 9.00
CA PRO A 201 -8.19 -8.27 9.66
C PRO A 201 -9.07 -9.21 8.83
N PRO A 202 -10.07 -9.89 9.44
CA PRO A 202 -11.12 -10.59 8.72
C PRO A 202 -11.76 -9.73 7.62
N TYR A 203 -12.15 -10.36 6.51
CA TYR A 203 -12.59 -9.68 5.28
C TYR A 203 -14.11 -9.63 5.11
N ASN A 204 -14.86 -10.29 6.00
CA ASN A 204 -16.31 -10.47 5.98
C ASN A 204 -16.82 -11.26 4.77
N VAL A 205 -16.10 -12.32 4.36
CA VAL A 205 -16.39 -13.09 3.13
C VAL A 205 -16.80 -14.55 3.37
N ASP A 206 -17.09 -14.93 4.62
CA ASP A 206 -17.49 -16.28 5.05
C ASP A 206 -16.53 -17.39 4.58
N VAL A 207 -15.23 -17.24 4.86
CA VAL A 207 -14.24 -18.27 4.55
C VAL A 207 -14.47 -19.53 5.39
N GLU A 208 -14.64 -20.66 4.69
CA GLU A 208 -14.63 -22.02 5.23
C GLU A 208 -13.43 -22.77 4.62
N GLU A 209 -12.38 -23.04 5.41
CA GLU A 209 -11.23 -23.85 5.00
C GLU A 209 -11.24 -25.21 5.72
N THR A 210 -10.45 -26.18 5.23
CA THR A 210 -10.33 -27.51 5.87
C THR A 210 -9.76 -27.43 7.30
N ALA A 211 -9.03 -26.36 7.63
CA ALA A 211 -8.51 -26.09 8.96
C ALA A 211 -9.53 -25.44 9.92
N GLY A 212 -10.62 -24.86 9.43
CA GLY A 212 -11.65 -24.19 10.24
C GLY A 212 -12.41 -23.06 9.54
N LYS A 213 -13.25 -22.36 10.32
CA LYS A 213 -13.83 -21.06 9.95
C LYS A 213 -12.99 -19.94 10.56
N ILE A 214 -12.74 -18.87 9.81
CA ILE A 214 -12.14 -17.65 10.37
C ILE A 214 -13.16 -17.00 11.33
N LEU A 215 -12.74 -16.74 12.57
CA LEU A 215 -13.58 -16.06 13.55
C LEU A 215 -13.87 -14.63 13.09
N ASN A 216 -15.12 -14.17 13.29
CA ASN A 216 -15.61 -12.84 12.91
C ASN A 216 -15.62 -12.51 11.40
N ASP A 217 -15.42 -13.49 10.50
CA ASP A 217 -15.45 -13.28 9.03
C ASP A 217 -16.86 -13.36 8.38
N ASN A 218 -17.93 -13.31 9.18
CA ASN A 218 -19.31 -13.30 8.67
C ASN A 218 -20.24 -12.54 9.65
N MET A 219 -20.46 -11.26 9.36
CA MET A 219 -21.17 -10.28 10.17
C MET A 219 -22.05 -9.36 9.30
N PRO A 220 -23.19 -8.84 9.81
CA PRO A 220 -23.92 -7.76 9.15
C PRO A 220 -23.06 -6.50 8.93
N ASP A 221 -23.34 -5.75 7.85
CA ASP A 221 -22.64 -4.52 7.44
C ASP A 221 -22.42 -3.51 8.60
N SER A 222 -23.45 -3.28 9.42
CA SER A 222 -23.38 -2.41 10.61
C SER A 222 -22.42 -2.91 11.69
N ASP A 223 -22.36 -4.23 11.84
CA ASP A 223 -21.73 -4.89 12.97
C ASP A 223 -20.25 -5.15 12.64
N PHE A 224 -19.97 -5.48 11.37
CA PHE A 224 -18.63 -5.50 10.81
C PHE A 224 -18.00 -4.09 10.77
N TYR A 225 -18.79 -3.06 10.42
CA TYR A 225 -18.35 -1.67 10.56
C TYR A 225 -17.96 -1.34 12.01
N GLN A 226 -18.79 -1.74 12.98
CA GLN A 226 -18.56 -1.47 14.40
C GLN A 226 -17.30 -2.21 14.91
N PHE A 227 -17.15 -3.49 14.57
CA PHE A 227 -15.98 -4.31 14.85
C PHE A 227 -14.67 -3.67 14.34
N LEU A 228 -14.65 -3.24 13.08
CA LEU A 228 -13.50 -2.53 12.51
C LEU A 228 -13.26 -1.17 13.19
N PHE A 229 -14.32 -0.42 13.51
CA PHE A 229 -14.22 0.88 14.16
C PHE A 229 -13.67 0.77 15.59
N ASP A 230 -14.14 -0.19 16.38
CA ASP A 230 -13.65 -0.41 17.75
C ASP A 230 -12.19 -0.85 17.75
N MET A 231 -11.82 -1.79 16.87
CA MET A 231 -10.42 -2.20 16.68
C MET A 231 -9.53 -1.02 16.27
N PHE A 232 -9.87 -0.28 15.20
CA PHE A 232 -9.09 0.90 14.80
C PHE A 232 -9.03 1.97 15.91
N THR A 233 -10.08 2.10 16.73
CA THR A 233 -10.12 3.01 17.87
C THR A 233 -9.17 2.59 19.01
N GLN A 234 -8.94 1.30 19.23
CA GLN A 234 -7.86 0.87 20.15
C GLN A 234 -6.49 1.06 19.51
N VAL A 235 -6.33 0.71 18.23
CA VAL A 235 -5.04 0.85 17.52
C VAL A 235 -4.59 2.31 17.47
N GLU A 236 -5.49 3.28 17.29
CA GLU A 236 -5.12 4.71 17.35
C GLU A 236 -4.55 5.08 18.72
N LYS A 237 -5.22 4.71 19.82
CA LYS A 237 -4.77 5.05 21.19
C LYS A 237 -3.39 4.47 21.52
N HIS A 238 -3.14 3.23 21.12
CA HIS A 238 -1.95 2.46 21.50
C HIS A 238 -0.79 2.56 20.51
N MET A 239 -1.01 3.11 19.31
CA MET A 239 0.05 3.48 18.38
C MET A 239 0.60 4.88 18.69
N GLU A 240 1.88 5.09 18.39
CA GLU A 240 2.56 6.37 18.54
C GLU A 240 1.97 7.50 17.69
N SER A 241 2.32 8.74 18.04
CA SER A 241 1.78 9.93 17.38
C SER A 241 2.27 10.13 15.94
N ASP A 242 3.43 9.58 15.59
CA ASP A 242 4.07 9.63 14.26
C ASP A 242 4.09 8.28 13.53
N GLY A 243 3.47 7.26 14.13
CA GLY A 243 3.38 5.90 13.58
C GLY A 243 2.52 5.77 12.31
N SER A 244 2.86 4.76 11.52
CA SER A 244 2.17 4.43 10.27
C SER A 244 1.32 3.16 10.42
N ILE A 245 0.35 2.95 9.53
CA ILE A 245 -0.56 1.79 9.59
C ILE A 245 -0.86 1.24 8.20
N TYR A 246 -0.59 -0.05 8.02
CA TYR A 246 -0.88 -0.82 6.83
C TYR A 246 -1.96 -1.86 7.15
N VAL A 247 -3.05 -1.84 6.39
CA VAL A 247 -4.20 -2.73 6.57
C VAL A 247 -4.49 -3.43 5.26
N PHE A 248 -4.35 -4.75 5.23
CA PHE A 248 -4.83 -5.57 4.14
C PHE A 248 -6.36 -5.70 4.24
N HIS A 249 -7.08 -5.65 3.11
CA HIS A 249 -8.54 -5.71 3.09
C HIS A 249 -9.09 -6.31 1.79
N ALA A 250 -10.30 -6.88 1.82
CA ALA A 250 -11.06 -7.18 0.61
C ALA A 250 -11.68 -5.91 0.02
N ASP A 251 -11.74 -5.80 -1.32
CA ASP A 251 -12.33 -4.63 -1.98
C ASP A 251 -13.87 -4.57 -1.82
N THR A 252 -14.52 -5.71 -1.61
CA THR A 252 -15.96 -5.83 -1.27
C THR A 252 -16.33 -4.97 -0.06
N GLU A 253 -15.52 -5.07 1.00
CA GLU A 253 -15.66 -4.29 2.24
C GLU A 253 -14.85 -2.99 2.24
N GLY A 254 -14.29 -2.60 1.10
CA GLY A 254 -13.44 -1.42 0.96
C GLY A 254 -14.12 -0.10 1.37
N LEU A 255 -15.46 -0.07 1.48
CA LEU A 255 -16.21 1.04 2.08
C LEU A 255 -16.08 1.04 3.61
N ASN A 256 -16.38 -0.09 4.26
CA ASN A 256 -16.39 -0.21 5.73
C ASN A 256 -15.00 -0.02 6.32
N PHE A 257 -13.98 -0.67 5.75
CA PHE A 257 -12.57 -0.43 6.10
C PHE A 257 -12.20 1.06 6.01
N ARG A 258 -12.45 1.72 4.85
CA ARG A 258 -12.04 3.12 4.63
C ARG A 258 -12.87 4.14 5.44
N LYS A 259 -14.09 3.78 5.85
CA LYS A 259 -14.93 4.60 6.73
C LYS A 259 -14.45 4.47 8.18
N ALA A 260 -14.37 3.26 8.72
CA ALA A 260 -13.99 3.00 10.10
C ALA A 260 -12.60 3.55 10.42
N PHE A 261 -11.63 3.31 9.53
CA PHE A 261 -10.27 3.85 9.60
C PHE A 261 -10.25 5.40 9.69
N LYS A 262 -11.09 6.09 8.92
CA LYS A 262 -11.17 7.57 8.97
C LYS A 262 -11.88 8.10 10.20
N GLU A 263 -12.98 7.46 10.61
CA GLU A 263 -13.76 7.90 11.79
C GLU A 263 -13.02 7.61 13.10
N ALA A 264 -12.17 6.56 13.15
CA ALA A 264 -11.29 6.27 14.28
C ALA A 264 -10.07 7.22 14.40
N GLY A 265 -9.81 8.09 13.41
CA GLY A 265 -8.77 9.13 13.49
C GLY A 265 -7.60 9.02 12.50
N PHE A 266 -7.64 8.10 11.53
CA PHE A 266 -6.61 7.97 10.51
C PHE A 266 -6.92 8.78 9.22
N TYR A 267 -5.87 9.13 8.49
CA TYR A 267 -5.83 9.78 7.18
C TYR A 267 -5.47 8.76 6.08
N LEU A 268 -5.98 8.96 4.87
CA LEU A 268 -5.81 8.05 3.72
C LEU A 268 -4.91 8.73 2.66
N SER A 269 -3.91 8.02 2.16
CA SER A 269 -2.71 8.46 1.42
C SER A 269 -2.63 7.88 -0.03
N GLY A 270 -1.63 7.05 -0.37
CA GLY A 270 -1.49 6.33 -1.66
C GLY A 270 -2.02 4.89 -1.60
N CYS A 271 -1.62 3.95 -2.48
CA CYS A 271 -1.98 2.51 -2.38
C CYS A 271 -0.85 1.54 -2.02
N CYS A 272 -1.27 0.34 -1.59
CA CYS A 272 -0.46 -0.89 -1.53
C CYS A 272 -1.32 -2.04 -2.11
N ILE A 273 -1.05 -2.48 -3.33
CA ILE A 273 -1.72 -3.63 -3.97
C ILE A 273 -0.82 -4.85 -3.81
N TRP A 274 -1.25 -5.88 -3.08
CA TRP A 274 -0.60 -7.18 -3.14
C TRP A 274 -1.08 -7.96 -4.37
N LYS A 275 -0.17 -8.14 -5.33
CA LYS A 275 -0.39 -8.83 -6.60
C LYS A 275 -0.03 -10.31 -6.41
N LYS A 276 -0.97 -11.23 -6.69
CA LYS A 276 -0.84 -12.67 -6.37
C LYS A 276 -0.59 -13.53 -7.62
N ASN A 277 0.42 -14.39 -7.55
CA ASN A 277 0.82 -15.27 -8.66
C ASN A 277 -0.16 -16.44 -8.91
N SER A 278 -1.14 -16.66 -8.02
CA SER A 278 -2.15 -17.73 -8.13
C SER A 278 -3.58 -17.26 -7.77
N LEU A 279 -4.59 -17.85 -8.42
CA LEU A 279 -6.03 -17.58 -8.21
C LEU A 279 -6.44 -17.82 -6.74
N VAL A 280 -7.36 -17.01 -6.21
CA VAL A 280 -8.12 -17.35 -4.99
C VAL A 280 -9.49 -17.89 -5.42
N LEU A 281 -9.69 -19.21 -5.29
CA LEU A 281 -10.98 -19.86 -5.57
C LEU A 281 -11.92 -19.72 -4.36
N GLY A 282 -12.97 -18.92 -4.48
CA GLY A 282 -14.02 -18.77 -3.46
C GLY A 282 -15.43 -18.79 -4.04
N ARG A 283 -16.44 -18.51 -3.21
CA ARG A 283 -17.88 -18.50 -3.58
C ARG A 283 -18.30 -17.37 -4.52
N SER A 284 -17.41 -16.42 -4.78
CA SER A 284 -17.63 -15.31 -5.72
C SER A 284 -17.73 -15.78 -7.18
N PRO A 285 -18.66 -15.24 -7.99
CA PRO A 285 -18.68 -15.45 -9.45
C PRO A 285 -17.45 -14.91 -10.20
N TYR A 286 -16.52 -14.22 -9.53
CA TYR A 286 -15.20 -13.88 -10.04
C TYR A 286 -14.14 -14.09 -8.96
N GLN A 287 -13.04 -14.73 -9.37
CA GLN A 287 -11.93 -15.05 -8.48
C GLN A 287 -10.88 -13.94 -8.51
N TRP A 288 -10.54 -13.43 -7.33
CA TRP A 288 -9.58 -12.35 -7.16
C TRP A 288 -8.16 -12.83 -7.49
N GLN A 289 -7.43 -12.03 -8.28
CA GLN A 289 -6.01 -12.26 -8.54
C GLN A 289 -5.24 -11.00 -8.92
N HIS A 290 -5.82 -10.11 -9.74
CA HIS A 290 -5.34 -8.73 -9.95
C HIS A 290 -6.32 -7.87 -10.77
N GLU A 291 -5.92 -6.62 -10.93
CA GLU A 291 -6.41 -5.48 -11.73
C GLU A 291 -6.57 -5.75 -13.25
N PRO A 292 -6.88 -4.73 -14.09
CA PRO A 292 -6.64 -4.71 -15.54
C PRO A 292 -5.46 -5.56 -16.04
N CYS A 293 -5.74 -6.46 -16.99
CA CYS A 293 -4.75 -7.42 -17.48
C CYS A 293 -4.84 -7.64 -19.01
N GLN A 294 -3.75 -8.09 -19.65
CA GLN A 294 -3.61 -8.25 -21.11
C GLN A 294 -2.87 -9.56 -21.47
N PRO A 295 -3.14 -10.22 -22.61
CA PRO A 295 -2.54 -11.53 -22.91
C PRO A 295 -1.06 -11.45 -23.31
N ALA A 296 -0.39 -12.61 -23.28
CA ALA A 296 0.86 -12.83 -24.03
C ALA A 296 0.74 -12.33 -25.48
N GLY A 297 1.82 -11.74 -25.99
CA GLY A 297 1.94 -11.15 -27.32
C GLY A 297 1.47 -9.70 -27.43
N THR A 298 0.94 -9.08 -26.37
CA THR A 298 0.71 -7.63 -26.34
C THR A 298 2.05 -6.89 -26.25
N ILE A 299 2.27 -5.92 -27.13
CA ILE A 299 3.55 -5.24 -27.30
C ILE A 299 3.56 -3.93 -26.50
N VAL A 300 4.37 -3.86 -25.45
CA VAL A 300 4.47 -2.69 -24.57
C VAL A 300 5.64 -1.80 -24.98
N GLN A 301 5.44 -0.48 -24.96
CA GLN A 301 6.47 0.48 -25.35
C GLN A 301 7.41 0.83 -24.18
N THR A 302 8.62 0.27 -24.21
CA THR A 302 9.72 0.67 -23.32
C THR A 302 10.50 1.87 -23.88
N ILE A 303 11.39 2.44 -23.07
CA ILE A 303 12.39 3.43 -23.51
C ILE A 303 13.40 2.87 -24.53
N ASN A 304 13.65 1.55 -24.50
CA ASN A 304 14.62 0.87 -25.36
C ASN A 304 13.98 0.34 -26.66
N GLY A 305 12.65 0.33 -26.74
CA GLY A 305 11.89 -0.17 -27.87
C GLY A 305 10.59 -0.88 -27.45
N PRO A 306 9.79 -1.37 -28.41
CA PRO A 306 8.64 -2.21 -28.11
C PRO A 306 9.10 -3.61 -27.66
N VAL A 307 8.52 -4.13 -26.56
CA VAL A 307 8.86 -5.43 -25.95
C VAL A 307 7.55 -6.19 -25.65
N PRO A 308 7.46 -7.52 -25.88
CA PRO A 308 6.30 -8.31 -25.46
C PRO A 308 6.06 -8.23 -23.95
N ILE A 309 4.80 -8.18 -23.52
CA ILE A 309 4.44 -8.01 -22.10
C ILE A 309 4.89 -9.19 -21.23
N GLU A 310 5.11 -10.35 -21.84
CA GLU A 310 5.68 -11.55 -21.22
C GLU A 310 7.21 -11.56 -21.05
N ASP A 311 7.94 -10.72 -21.81
CA ASP A 311 9.40 -10.61 -21.76
C ASP A 311 9.89 -9.52 -20.79
N LEU A 312 8.99 -8.61 -20.39
CA LEU A 312 9.23 -7.52 -19.43
C LEU A 312 9.52 -8.03 -18.01
N LYS A 313 10.30 -7.25 -17.26
CA LYS A 313 10.72 -7.57 -15.88
C LYS A 313 10.59 -6.38 -14.93
N ASP A 314 10.60 -6.67 -13.64
CA ASP A 314 10.71 -5.64 -12.60
C ASP A 314 11.98 -4.79 -12.79
N GLY A 315 11.83 -3.48 -12.71
CA GLY A 315 12.90 -2.52 -13.00
C GLY A 315 13.00 -2.08 -14.47
N ASP A 316 12.30 -2.74 -15.40
CA ASP A 316 12.18 -2.21 -16.77
C ASP A 316 11.46 -0.85 -16.78
N ARG A 317 11.69 -0.06 -17.84
CA ARG A 317 11.26 1.34 -17.90
C ARG A 317 10.41 1.64 -19.11
N VAL A 318 9.13 1.95 -18.86
CA VAL A 318 8.10 2.19 -19.89
C VAL A 318 7.89 3.67 -20.20
N ILE A 319 7.34 3.92 -21.38
CA ILE A 319 6.75 5.20 -21.73
C ILE A 319 5.31 5.22 -21.18
N SER A 320 4.96 6.30 -20.49
CA SER A 320 3.71 6.45 -19.74
C SER A 320 2.84 7.58 -20.32
N TYR A 321 1.57 7.66 -19.89
CA TYR A 321 0.64 8.74 -20.21
C TYR A 321 0.21 9.46 -18.93
N ASN A 322 0.37 10.78 -18.89
CA ASN A 322 -0.18 11.59 -17.79
C ASN A 322 -1.58 12.08 -18.18
N SER A 323 -2.60 11.53 -17.51
CA SER A 323 -4.02 11.83 -17.73
C SER A 323 -4.44 13.27 -17.38
N TYR A 324 -3.70 13.95 -16.48
CA TYR A 324 -3.96 15.34 -16.11
C TYR A 324 -3.40 16.34 -17.12
N SER A 325 -2.18 16.12 -17.61
CA SER A 325 -1.56 17.02 -18.59
C SER A 325 -1.99 16.72 -20.03
N GLY A 326 -2.36 15.47 -20.33
CA GLY A 326 -2.63 15.01 -21.69
C GLY A 326 -1.33 14.93 -22.50
N THR A 327 -0.38 14.11 -22.04
CA THR A 327 0.96 13.98 -22.66
C THR A 327 1.51 12.58 -22.48
N ILE A 328 2.11 12.04 -23.54
CA ILE A 328 3.00 10.86 -23.45
C ILE A 328 4.36 11.33 -22.90
N LEU A 329 4.93 10.60 -21.94
CA LEU A 329 6.12 10.96 -21.15
C LEU A 329 7.05 9.76 -20.95
N GLY A 330 8.35 10.00 -20.86
CA GLY A 330 9.34 9.01 -20.41
C GLY A 330 10.67 9.14 -21.14
N MET A 331 10.65 9.38 -22.45
CA MET A 331 11.84 9.38 -23.33
C MET A 331 12.91 10.41 -22.96
N ARG A 332 12.58 11.48 -22.23
CA ARG A 332 13.58 12.45 -21.73
C ARG A 332 14.10 12.16 -20.34
N ASN A 333 13.34 11.39 -19.55
CA ASN A 333 13.58 11.20 -18.12
C ASN A 333 14.00 9.76 -17.77
N GLY A 334 14.33 8.92 -18.77
CA GLY A 334 14.67 7.51 -18.55
C GLY A 334 13.47 6.61 -18.24
N GLY A 335 12.27 6.98 -18.66
CA GLY A 335 11.04 6.21 -18.47
C GLY A 335 10.52 6.21 -17.03
N TYR A 336 9.47 5.41 -16.82
CA TYR A 336 8.89 5.12 -15.51
C TYR A 336 9.04 3.64 -15.21
N GLU A 337 9.42 3.33 -13.98
CA GLU A 337 9.73 1.96 -13.58
C GLU A 337 8.46 1.11 -13.50
N ILE A 338 8.58 -0.17 -13.87
CA ILE A 338 7.48 -1.14 -13.80
C ILE A 338 7.77 -2.29 -12.85
N LYS A 339 6.67 -2.97 -12.50
CA LYS A 339 6.68 -4.30 -11.91
C LYS A 339 5.69 -5.22 -12.64
N THR A 340 6.00 -6.51 -12.68
CA THR A 340 5.60 -7.46 -13.71
C THR A 340 5.12 -8.79 -13.12
N ALA A 341 3.83 -9.10 -13.25
CA ALA A 341 3.30 -10.40 -12.88
C ALA A 341 2.12 -10.80 -13.74
N SER A 342 1.84 -12.10 -13.72
CA SER A 342 0.93 -12.77 -14.63
C SER A 342 -0.06 -13.69 -13.90
N ARG A 343 -1.04 -14.19 -14.64
CA ARG A 343 -1.91 -15.31 -14.24
C ARG A 343 -2.36 -16.11 -15.43
N TYR A 344 -2.87 -17.31 -15.17
CA TYR A 344 -3.76 -17.96 -16.11
C TYR A 344 -5.16 -17.32 -16.11
N TYR A 345 -5.70 -17.00 -17.28
CA TYR A 345 -7.07 -16.54 -17.49
C TYR A 345 -7.77 -17.44 -18.50
N ASN A 346 -9.00 -17.84 -18.18
CA ASN A 346 -9.90 -18.59 -19.06
C ASN A 346 -11.23 -17.83 -19.14
N GLY A 347 -11.56 -17.30 -20.32
CA GLY A 347 -12.70 -16.39 -20.49
C GLY A 347 -12.69 -15.66 -21.84
N THR A 348 -13.40 -14.54 -21.91
CA THR A 348 -13.50 -13.71 -23.13
C THR A 348 -12.54 -12.54 -23.06
N LEU A 349 -11.57 -12.49 -23.98
CA LEU A 349 -10.78 -11.29 -24.20
C LEU A 349 -11.53 -10.33 -25.13
N TYR A 350 -11.38 -9.04 -24.84
CA TYR A 350 -11.92 -7.93 -25.60
C TYR A 350 -10.78 -7.25 -26.37
N GLY A 351 -10.94 -7.07 -27.68
CA GLY A 351 -9.95 -6.53 -28.60
C GLY A 351 -10.32 -5.12 -29.06
N ILE A 352 -9.66 -4.11 -28.50
CA ILE A 352 -9.92 -2.69 -28.77
C ILE A 352 -9.16 -2.31 -30.03
N LYS A 353 -9.89 -2.17 -31.15
CA LYS A 353 -9.32 -1.92 -32.49
C LYS A 353 -9.41 -0.44 -32.88
N ILE A 354 -8.29 0.11 -33.35
CA ILE A 354 -8.10 1.53 -33.67
C ILE A 354 -7.16 1.63 -34.89
N GLY A 355 -7.72 1.85 -36.07
CA GLY A 355 -7.01 1.79 -37.35
C GLY A 355 -6.39 0.41 -37.58
N ASN A 356 -5.05 0.36 -37.62
CA ASN A 356 -4.28 -0.88 -37.72
C ASN A 356 -3.80 -1.43 -36.36
N LYS A 357 -4.17 -0.79 -35.24
CA LYS A 357 -3.84 -1.23 -33.88
C LYS A 357 -4.97 -2.06 -33.31
N ILE A 358 -4.63 -3.10 -32.56
CA ILE A 358 -5.57 -3.85 -31.72
C ILE A 358 -4.82 -4.17 -30.43
N THR A 359 -5.34 -3.75 -29.27
CA THR A 359 -4.89 -4.30 -27.98
C THR A 359 -5.94 -5.25 -27.43
N TRP A 360 -5.50 -6.36 -26.83
CA TRP A 360 -6.40 -7.32 -26.20
C TRP A 360 -6.33 -7.17 -24.68
N ALA A 361 -7.47 -7.34 -24.02
CA ALA A 361 -7.59 -7.16 -22.58
C ALA A 361 -8.70 -8.04 -21.97
N THR A 362 -8.61 -8.29 -20.67
CA THR A 362 -9.69 -8.94 -19.90
C THR A 362 -10.93 -8.04 -19.79
N ASP A 363 -12.09 -8.64 -19.55
CA ASP A 363 -13.39 -7.96 -19.41
C ASP A 363 -13.37 -6.82 -18.37
N ASN A 364 -12.63 -6.99 -17.28
CA ASN A 364 -12.46 -6.00 -16.21
C ASN A 364 -11.41 -4.91 -16.49
N HIS A 365 -10.70 -4.93 -17.63
CA HIS A 365 -9.57 -4.02 -17.86
C HIS A 365 -10.04 -2.57 -18.09
N GLN A 366 -9.52 -1.63 -17.28
CA GLN A 366 -9.92 -0.22 -17.36
C GLN A 366 -9.08 0.60 -18.34
N PHE A 367 -9.76 1.24 -19.29
CA PHE A 367 -9.17 2.18 -20.23
C PHE A 367 -9.52 3.62 -19.86
N SER A 368 -8.57 4.54 -20.05
CA SER A 368 -8.78 5.99 -19.93
C SER A 368 -9.50 6.54 -21.18
N VAL A 369 -10.83 6.68 -21.10
CA VAL A 369 -11.74 6.89 -22.24
C VAL A 369 -12.45 8.24 -22.16
N ARG A 370 -12.76 8.85 -23.30
CA ARG A 370 -13.72 9.97 -23.42
C ARG A 370 -14.65 9.79 -24.62
N PHE A 371 -15.71 10.58 -24.73
CA PHE A 371 -16.53 10.63 -25.95
C PHE A 371 -15.86 11.43 -27.08
N ASN A 372 -16.18 11.11 -28.34
CA ASN A 372 -15.78 11.89 -29.51
C ASN A 372 -16.74 13.07 -29.78
N GLU A 373 -16.54 13.78 -30.90
CA GLU A 373 -17.41 14.87 -31.36
C GLU A 373 -18.71 14.41 -32.06
N SER A 374 -18.81 13.18 -32.59
CA SER A 374 -20.04 12.70 -33.25
C SER A 374 -21.16 12.44 -32.24
N THR A 375 -20.83 12.12 -30.98
CA THR A 375 -21.79 11.90 -29.88
C THR A 375 -22.86 12.99 -29.68
N LYS A 376 -22.67 14.18 -30.26
CA LYS A 376 -23.66 15.26 -30.28
C LYS A 376 -24.85 14.89 -31.18
N ASN A 377 -26.01 14.68 -30.55
CA ASN A 377 -27.30 14.26 -31.12
C ASN A 377 -27.52 12.75 -31.24
N ASN A 378 -26.52 11.89 -30.99
CA ASN A 378 -26.76 10.45 -30.89
C ASN A 378 -27.74 10.13 -29.75
N TYR A 379 -28.51 9.06 -29.93
CA TYR A 379 -29.36 8.45 -28.92
C TYR A 379 -28.79 7.08 -28.55
N CYS A 380 -28.93 6.67 -27.29
CA CYS A 380 -28.62 5.30 -26.90
C CYS A 380 -29.83 4.60 -26.28
N THR A 381 -29.92 3.30 -26.56
CA THR A 381 -30.74 2.37 -25.79
C THR A 381 -29.91 1.85 -24.61
N TYR A 382 -30.55 1.68 -23.47
CA TYR A 382 -29.93 1.20 -22.25
C TYR A 382 -30.77 0.13 -21.57
N LEU A 383 -30.11 -0.67 -20.72
CA LEU A 383 -30.73 -1.50 -19.69
C LEU A 383 -30.40 -0.86 -18.33
N MET A 384 -31.34 -0.89 -17.39
CA MET A 384 -31.20 -0.34 -16.05
C MET A 384 -31.83 -1.27 -15.01
N ARG A 385 -31.21 -1.36 -13.82
CA ARG A 385 -31.69 -2.11 -12.66
C ARG A 385 -32.01 -1.18 -11.47
N LYS A 386 -33.00 -1.57 -10.66
CA LYS A 386 -33.35 -0.96 -9.37
C LYS A 386 -33.90 -2.07 -8.46
N GLY A 387 -33.08 -2.58 -7.54
CA GLY A 387 -33.36 -3.82 -6.83
C GLY A 387 -33.46 -5.01 -7.78
N ASP A 388 -34.64 -5.64 -7.82
CA ASP A 388 -35.02 -6.74 -8.71
C ASP A 388 -35.73 -6.26 -10.00
N ARG A 389 -36.23 -5.01 -10.02
CA ARG A 389 -36.92 -4.44 -11.19
C ARG A 389 -35.90 -4.06 -12.27
N TRP A 390 -36.14 -4.54 -13.49
CA TRP A 390 -35.34 -4.27 -14.69
C TRP A 390 -36.14 -3.44 -15.70
N ARG A 391 -35.48 -2.53 -16.42
CA ARG A 391 -36.12 -1.80 -17.53
C ARG A 391 -35.16 -1.47 -18.66
N VAL A 392 -35.66 -1.52 -19.89
CA VAL A 392 -34.99 -0.94 -21.07
C VAL A 392 -35.46 0.49 -21.29
N GLY A 393 -34.63 1.35 -21.89
CA GLY A 393 -35.02 2.73 -22.13
C GLY A 393 -34.18 3.45 -23.18
N ILE A 394 -34.67 4.59 -23.67
CA ILE A 394 -33.90 5.52 -24.51
C ILE A 394 -33.47 6.80 -23.80
N THR A 395 -32.35 7.35 -24.25
CA THR A 395 -31.90 8.71 -23.92
C THR A 395 -31.08 9.29 -25.06
N GLU A 396 -31.01 10.62 -25.16
CA GLU A 396 -29.88 11.28 -25.81
C GLU A 396 -28.59 10.79 -25.14
N LEU A 397 -27.56 10.46 -25.93
CA LEU A 397 -26.28 10.00 -25.43
C LEU A 397 -25.60 11.14 -24.65
N TYR A 398 -25.38 12.29 -25.29
CA TYR A 398 -24.75 13.46 -24.66
C TYR A 398 -25.48 14.76 -25.02
N ASN A 399 -25.83 15.56 -24.02
CA ASN A 399 -26.53 16.84 -24.18
C ASN A 399 -25.97 17.95 -23.26
N SER A 400 -26.67 19.09 -23.17
CA SER A 400 -26.25 20.25 -22.37
C SER A 400 -26.19 19.99 -20.85
N ARG A 401 -26.78 18.89 -20.36
CA ARG A 401 -26.71 18.42 -18.97
C ARG A 401 -25.66 17.32 -18.76
N GLY A 402 -24.93 16.93 -19.81
CA GLY A 402 -23.89 15.91 -19.80
C GLY A 402 -24.37 14.57 -20.38
N PHE A 403 -23.84 13.46 -19.84
CA PHE A 403 -24.21 12.10 -20.25
C PHE A 403 -25.67 11.79 -19.88
N GLY A 404 -26.51 11.47 -20.86
CA GLY A 404 -27.96 11.33 -20.66
C GLY A 404 -28.35 10.12 -19.82
N LEU A 405 -27.61 9.01 -19.92
CA LEU A 405 -27.86 7.81 -19.11
C LEU A 405 -27.66 8.08 -17.61
N LYS A 406 -26.64 8.86 -17.23
CA LYS A 406 -26.45 9.36 -15.85
C LYS A 406 -27.66 10.20 -15.38
N THR A 407 -28.24 10.99 -16.28
CA THR A 407 -29.44 11.78 -15.98
C THR A 407 -30.67 10.89 -15.76
N ARG A 408 -30.83 9.83 -16.56
CA ARG A 408 -31.90 8.83 -16.39
C ARG A 408 -31.75 8.03 -15.10
N LEU A 409 -30.56 7.49 -14.82
CA LEU A 409 -30.27 6.71 -13.61
C LEU A 409 -30.65 7.51 -12.34
N ARG A 410 -30.23 8.77 -12.28
CA ARG A 410 -30.58 9.70 -11.19
C ARG A 410 -32.07 10.05 -11.15
N GLY A 411 -32.69 10.32 -12.30
CA GLY A 411 -34.09 10.70 -12.40
C GLY A 411 -35.05 9.59 -11.97
N GLU A 412 -34.72 8.34 -12.28
CA GLU A 412 -35.53 7.16 -11.96
C GLU A 412 -35.11 6.44 -10.66
N LYS A 413 -34.09 6.95 -9.96
CA LYS A 413 -33.43 6.31 -8.80
C LYS A 413 -32.97 4.87 -9.09
N GLY A 414 -32.44 4.63 -10.28
CA GLY A 414 -31.83 3.36 -10.65
C GLY A 414 -30.46 3.17 -9.98
N GLU A 415 -30.00 1.93 -9.94
CA GLU A 415 -28.80 1.55 -9.19
C GLU A 415 -27.64 1.16 -10.10
N GLU A 416 -27.94 0.58 -11.27
CA GLU A 416 -26.97 0.13 -12.27
C GLU A 416 -27.54 0.36 -13.68
N ALA A 417 -26.69 0.69 -14.65
CA ALA A 417 -27.08 0.78 -16.05
C ALA A 417 -25.95 0.44 -17.04
N TRP A 418 -26.36 -0.08 -18.20
CA TRP A 418 -25.52 -0.43 -19.35
C TRP A 418 -26.06 0.28 -20.58
N VAL A 419 -25.19 0.85 -21.43
CA VAL A 419 -25.59 1.17 -22.81
C VAL A 419 -25.60 -0.14 -23.60
N ILE A 420 -26.71 -0.38 -24.29
CA ILE A 420 -26.89 -1.55 -25.15
C ILE A 420 -26.35 -1.20 -26.53
N ASP A 421 -27.00 -0.24 -27.20
CA ASP A 421 -26.67 0.18 -28.57
C ASP A 421 -26.96 1.67 -28.81
N VAL A 422 -26.36 2.25 -29.86
CA VAL A 422 -26.30 3.70 -30.15
C VAL A 422 -26.74 3.99 -31.59
N PHE A 423 -27.53 5.05 -31.76
CA PHE A 423 -28.21 5.43 -33.00
C PHE A 423 -28.03 6.92 -33.29
N ASP A 424 -28.08 7.31 -34.58
CA ASP A 424 -27.97 8.71 -35.01
C ASP A 424 -29.26 9.51 -34.82
N ASP A 425 -30.40 8.84 -34.68
CA ASP A 425 -31.70 9.46 -34.50
C ASP A 425 -32.56 8.79 -33.42
N LYS A 426 -33.57 9.54 -32.95
CA LYS A 426 -34.46 9.12 -31.88
C LYS A 426 -35.45 8.02 -32.29
N VAL A 427 -35.96 8.06 -33.52
CA VAL A 427 -37.00 7.14 -34.00
C VAL A 427 -36.41 5.74 -34.12
N THR A 428 -35.22 5.60 -34.70
CA THR A 428 -34.51 4.31 -34.76
C THR A 428 -34.24 3.77 -33.35
N ALA A 429 -33.80 4.62 -32.40
CA ALA A 429 -33.62 4.23 -31.01
C ALA A 429 -34.94 3.79 -30.33
N GLN A 430 -36.08 4.43 -30.63
CA GLN A 430 -37.41 4.03 -30.14
C GLN A 430 -37.90 2.72 -30.76
N CYS A 431 -37.58 2.44 -32.02
CA CYS A 431 -37.81 1.14 -32.63
C CYS A 431 -36.95 0.06 -31.95
N HIS A 432 -35.68 0.35 -31.66
CA HIS A 432 -34.80 -0.57 -30.95
C HIS A 432 -35.28 -0.83 -29.51
N GLU A 433 -35.69 0.18 -28.75
CA GLU A 433 -36.30 0.04 -27.40
C GLU A 433 -37.49 -0.93 -27.39
N GLN A 434 -38.37 -0.83 -28.39
CA GLN A 434 -39.51 -1.76 -28.56
C GLN A 434 -39.06 -3.17 -28.94
N LEU A 435 -38.07 -3.31 -29.82
CA LEU A 435 -37.49 -4.61 -30.19
C LEU A 435 -36.80 -5.28 -28.99
N LEU A 436 -36.08 -4.52 -28.16
CA LEU A 436 -35.52 -5.02 -26.90
C LEU A 436 -36.62 -5.51 -25.97
N ALA A 437 -37.66 -4.70 -25.75
CA ALA A 437 -38.77 -5.05 -24.87
C ALA A 437 -39.52 -6.32 -25.33
N LEU A 438 -39.69 -6.51 -26.65
CA LEU A 438 -40.35 -7.68 -27.21
C LEU A 438 -39.46 -8.93 -27.28
N LYS A 439 -38.18 -8.80 -27.70
CA LYS A 439 -37.23 -9.93 -27.82
C LYS A 439 -36.79 -10.48 -26.45
N TYR A 440 -36.68 -9.60 -25.46
CA TYR A 440 -36.20 -9.96 -24.11
C TYR A 440 -37.29 -9.90 -23.04
N GLY A 441 -38.51 -9.43 -23.31
CA GLY A 441 -39.58 -9.40 -22.29
C GLY A 441 -39.32 -8.45 -21.12
N ILE A 442 -38.49 -7.42 -21.32
CA ILE A 442 -38.12 -6.43 -20.29
C ILE A 442 -38.92 -5.14 -20.53
N PRO A 443 -39.64 -4.58 -19.54
CA PRO A 443 -40.46 -3.39 -19.75
C PRO A 443 -39.66 -2.13 -20.11
N TYR A 444 -40.28 -1.24 -20.90
CA TYR A 444 -39.81 0.14 -21.11
C TYR A 444 -40.56 1.18 -20.23
N THR A 445 -41.34 0.70 -19.26
CA THR A 445 -42.04 1.55 -18.27
C THR A 445 -41.02 2.29 -17.38
N HIS A 446 -41.19 3.60 -17.21
CA HIS A 446 -40.37 4.38 -16.30
C HIS A 446 -40.83 4.19 -14.83
N TRP A 447 -39.90 4.22 -13.87
CA TRP A 447 -40.22 4.01 -12.45
C TRP A 447 -40.68 5.27 -11.70
N GLU A 448 -40.29 6.46 -12.17
CA GLU A 448 -40.64 7.75 -11.57
C GLU A 448 -41.36 8.61 -12.63
N MET A 449 -42.35 9.42 -12.22
CA MET A 449 -43.13 10.26 -13.15
C MET A 449 -42.37 11.51 -13.61
N ASP A 450 -42.65 11.96 -14.84
CA ASP A 450 -42.20 13.23 -15.39
C ASP A 450 -42.69 14.43 -14.54
N ARG A 451 -41.77 15.02 -13.78
CA ARG A 451 -42.09 16.14 -12.88
C ARG A 451 -42.36 17.42 -13.69
N GLY A 452 -43.53 18.02 -13.49
CA GLY A 452 -43.88 19.33 -14.02
C GLY A 452 -44.84 19.33 -15.21
N LEU A 453 -45.27 18.17 -15.72
CA LEU A 453 -46.36 18.11 -16.70
C LEU A 453 -47.73 18.18 -16.00
N PRO A 454 -48.74 18.85 -16.58
CA PRO A 454 -50.11 18.83 -16.05
C PRO A 454 -50.66 17.40 -16.03
N LYS A 455 -51.33 17.00 -14.93
CA LYS A 455 -52.03 15.71 -14.84
C LYS A 455 -53.14 15.65 -15.88
N LYS A 456 -52.92 14.89 -16.95
CA LYS A 456 -53.92 14.50 -17.95
C LYS A 456 -54.29 13.04 -17.76
N GLU A 457 -55.47 12.64 -18.22
CA GLU A 457 -56.03 11.29 -18.10
C GLU A 457 -55.15 10.19 -18.74
N THR A 458 -54.15 10.57 -19.54
CA THR A 458 -53.20 9.67 -20.22
C THR A 458 -51.91 9.38 -19.43
N GLN A 459 -51.74 9.92 -18.21
CA GLN A 459 -50.54 9.69 -17.39
C GLN A 459 -50.72 8.51 -16.43
N ARG A 460 -49.77 7.56 -16.45
CA ARG A 460 -49.70 6.45 -15.48
C ARG A 460 -49.38 6.98 -14.08
N THR A 461 -50.12 6.50 -13.07
CA THR A 461 -49.79 6.74 -11.65
C THR A 461 -48.79 5.69 -11.12
N SER A 462 -48.28 5.86 -9.90
CA SER A 462 -47.39 4.87 -9.26
C SER A 462 -48.03 3.49 -9.21
N HIS A 463 -49.29 3.39 -8.78
CA HIS A 463 -50.05 2.13 -8.80
C HIS A 463 -50.07 1.44 -10.17
N HIS A 464 -50.11 2.18 -11.29
CA HIS A 464 -50.02 1.60 -12.64
C HIS A 464 -48.60 1.15 -13.03
N VAL A 465 -47.56 1.70 -12.40
CA VAL A 465 -46.17 1.26 -12.56
C VAL A 465 -45.93 0.01 -11.72
N ASP A 466 -46.34 0.03 -10.45
CA ASP A 466 -46.24 -1.10 -9.53
C ASP A 466 -47.04 -2.30 -10.05
N MET A 467 -48.28 -2.10 -10.52
CA MET A 467 -49.07 -3.14 -11.19
C MET A 467 -48.34 -3.80 -12.39
N ILE A 468 -47.47 -3.09 -13.11
CA ILE A 468 -46.68 -3.68 -14.20
C ILE A 468 -45.50 -4.50 -13.65
N TYR A 469 -44.79 -3.99 -12.63
CA TYR A 469 -43.59 -4.64 -12.11
C TYR A 469 -43.88 -5.79 -11.15
N ASP A 470 -44.92 -5.69 -10.33
CA ASP A 470 -45.30 -6.70 -9.34
C ASP A 470 -46.00 -7.92 -9.97
N ASN A 471 -46.30 -7.86 -11.27
CA ASN A 471 -46.79 -8.99 -12.09
C ASN A 471 -45.69 -9.60 -12.98
N LEU A 472 -44.41 -9.28 -12.72
CA LEU A 472 -43.26 -9.86 -13.43
C LEU A 472 -42.40 -10.65 -12.46
N ASP A 473 -42.13 -11.91 -12.79
CA ASP A 473 -41.21 -12.74 -12.03
C ASP A 473 -39.78 -12.18 -12.12
N SER A 474 -39.18 -11.91 -10.97
CA SER A 474 -37.87 -11.26 -10.85
C SER A 474 -36.70 -12.12 -11.33
N GLN A 475 -36.80 -13.45 -11.23
CA GLN A 475 -35.79 -14.36 -11.76
C GLN A 475 -35.86 -14.43 -13.28
N ILE A 476 -37.07 -14.48 -13.87
CA ILE A 476 -37.29 -14.38 -15.31
C ILE A 476 -36.80 -13.03 -15.84
N GLN A 477 -37.01 -11.92 -15.12
CA GLN A 477 -36.46 -10.61 -15.51
C GLN A 477 -34.92 -10.60 -15.44
N LEU A 478 -34.30 -11.20 -14.42
CA LEU A 478 -32.85 -11.34 -14.29
C LEU A 478 -32.23 -12.16 -15.44
N ASP A 479 -32.82 -13.30 -15.81
CA ASP A 479 -32.28 -14.14 -16.89
C ASP A 479 -32.53 -13.55 -18.28
N ASN A 480 -33.62 -12.81 -18.46
CA ASN A 480 -33.81 -11.99 -19.65
C ASN A 480 -32.80 -10.83 -19.74
N ALA A 481 -32.49 -10.17 -18.63
CA ALA A 481 -31.45 -9.14 -18.55
C ALA A 481 -30.06 -9.70 -18.86
N ARG A 482 -29.71 -10.88 -18.32
CA ARG A 482 -28.49 -11.62 -18.66
C ARG A 482 -28.41 -11.92 -20.15
N ARG A 483 -29.47 -12.48 -20.74
CA ARG A 483 -29.55 -12.80 -22.17
C ARG A 483 -29.40 -11.55 -23.05
N LEU A 484 -30.06 -10.45 -22.68
CA LEU A 484 -29.90 -9.17 -23.38
C LEU A 484 -28.44 -8.69 -23.33
N LEU A 485 -27.82 -8.65 -22.15
CA LEU A 485 -26.43 -8.18 -22.02
C LEU A 485 -25.45 -9.04 -22.83
N VAL A 486 -25.59 -10.37 -22.81
CA VAL A 486 -24.77 -11.30 -23.61
C VAL A 486 -24.95 -11.07 -25.11
N ASP A 487 -26.19 -10.94 -25.61
CA ASP A 487 -26.48 -10.71 -27.04
C ASP A 487 -25.86 -9.39 -27.58
N TYR A 488 -25.54 -8.42 -26.71
CA TYR A 488 -24.85 -7.16 -27.07
C TYR A 488 -23.40 -7.07 -26.51
N GLY A 489 -22.80 -8.18 -26.09
CA GLY A 489 -21.41 -8.26 -25.65
C GLY A 489 -21.09 -7.53 -24.33
N ARG A 490 -22.10 -7.19 -23.54
CA ARG A 490 -22.00 -6.53 -22.23
C ARG A 490 -21.91 -7.55 -21.10
N ASN A 491 -21.37 -7.12 -19.97
CA ASN A 491 -21.21 -7.97 -18.79
C ASN A 491 -22.08 -7.49 -17.62
N ILE A 492 -22.95 -8.36 -17.11
CA ILE A 492 -23.86 -8.03 -15.98
C ILE A 492 -23.11 -7.72 -14.68
N LYS A 493 -21.87 -8.18 -14.51
CA LYS A 493 -21.05 -7.88 -13.33
C LYS A 493 -20.30 -6.54 -13.45
N TYR A 494 -20.37 -5.89 -14.61
CA TYR A 494 -19.73 -4.59 -14.87
C TYR A 494 -20.73 -3.62 -15.52
N PRO A 495 -21.53 -2.86 -14.74
CA PRO A 495 -22.31 -1.74 -15.27
C PRO A 495 -21.42 -0.62 -15.80
N LEU A 496 -21.92 0.14 -16.78
CA LEU A 496 -21.25 1.36 -17.27
C LEU A 496 -21.40 2.52 -16.28
N ILE A 497 -22.52 2.57 -15.56
CA ILE A 497 -22.78 3.51 -14.46
C ILE A 497 -23.46 2.75 -13.33
N HIS A 498 -23.04 3.00 -12.10
CA HIS A 498 -23.74 2.54 -10.89
C HIS A 498 -23.98 3.71 -9.92
N LYS A 499 -24.78 3.47 -8.90
CA LYS A 499 -25.19 4.44 -7.86
C LYS A 499 -24.01 5.21 -7.23
N GLY A 500 -22.86 4.55 -7.08
CA GLY A 500 -21.61 5.13 -6.58
C GLY A 500 -20.94 6.08 -7.57
N ASN A 501 -20.45 5.58 -8.72
CA ASN A 501 -19.78 6.43 -9.71
C ASN A 501 -20.72 7.39 -10.47
N GLY A 502 -22.04 7.26 -10.32
CA GLY A 502 -23.07 8.10 -10.92
C GLY A 502 -23.03 9.60 -10.55
N HIS A 503 -21.97 10.05 -9.87
CA HIS A 503 -21.63 11.45 -9.61
C HIS A 503 -20.52 11.98 -10.54
N GLU A 504 -19.65 11.13 -11.07
CA GLU A 504 -18.46 11.47 -11.85
C GLU A 504 -18.77 12.07 -13.24
N ALA A 505 -17.88 12.92 -13.74
CA ALA A 505 -18.08 13.64 -15.00
C ALA A 505 -17.50 12.88 -16.18
N PHE A 506 -18.37 12.40 -17.09
CA PHE A 506 -17.97 11.76 -18.35
C PHE A 506 -18.50 12.58 -19.53
N SER A 507 -17.62 12.94 -20.47
CA SER A 507 -17.96 13.81 -21.61
C SER A 507 -16.90 13.72 -22.71
N LYS A 508 -17.06 14.48 -23.79
CA LYS A 508 -16.01 14.67 -24.81
C LYS A 508 -14.79 15.52 -24.34
N ARG A 509 -14.84 16.08 -23.12
CA ARG A 509 -13.76 16.88 -22.53
C ARG A 509 -13.20 16.29 -21.22
N VAL A 510 -13.86 15.29 -20.65
CA VAL A 510 -13.49 14.70 -19.36
C VAL A 510 -13.44 13.19 -19.51
N THR A 511 -12.25 12.65 -19.26
CA THR A 511 -11.94 11.23 -19.29
C THR A 511 -12.61 10.51 -18.12
N ALA A 512 -13.09 9.29 -18.33
CA ALA A 512 -13.48 8.35 -17.28
C ALA A 512 -12.75 7.02 -17.48
N ARG A 513 -12.64 6.22 -16.42
CA ARG A 513 -12.11 4.85 -16.50
C ARG A 513 -13.26 3.91 -16.85
N ILE A 514 -13.15 3.18 -17.96
CA ILE A 514 -14.22 2.31 -18.48
C ILE A 514 -13.66 0.91 -18.71
N ASN A 515 -14.33 -0.11 -18.15
CA ASN A 515 -13.97 -1.52 -18.32
C ASN A 515 -14.10 -1.95 -19.80
N ALA A 516 -13.25 -2.84 -20.27
CA ALA A 516 -13.16 -3.27 -21.67
C ALA A 516 -14.52 -3.74 -22.26
N CYS A 517 -15.31 -4.48 -21.49
CA CYS A 517 -16.64 -4.96 -21.91
C CYS A 517 -17.71 -3.86 -22.08
N ASN A 518 -17.43 -2.64 -21.59
CA ASN A 518 -18.30 -1.48 -21.64
C ASN A 518 -17.82 -0.40 -22.63
N LEU A 519 -16.76 -0.69 -23.38
CA LEU A 519 -16.31 0.17 -24.47
C LEU A 519 -17.30 0.13 -25.63
N ILE A 520 -17.62 1.31 -26.18
CA ILE A 520 -18.60 1.46 -27.25
C ILE A 520 -17.87 2.01 -28.48
N PRO A 521 -17.77 1.23 -29.58
CA PRO A 521 -17.09 1.68 -30.79
C PRO A 521 -17.81 2.87 -31.44
N GLN A 522 -17.12 3.52 -32.39
CA GLN A 522 -17.54 4.70 -33.16
C GLN A 522 -17.82 5.98 -32.35
N ILE A 523 -18.05 5.91 -31.03
CA ILE A 523 -18.33 7.06 -30.16
C ILE A 523 -17.31 7.29 -29.04
N MET A 524 -16.59 6.28 -28.59
CA MET A 524 -15.55 6.41 -27.56
C MET A 524 -14.16 6.61 -28.18
N GLN A 525 -13.30 7.32 -27.46
CA GLN A 525 -11.90 7.55 -27.81
C GLN A 525 -10.97 7.26 -26.63
N VAL A 526 -9.77 6.77 -26.95
CA VAL A 526 -8.64 6.58 -26.02
C VAL A 526 -7.40 7.35 -26.52
N PRO A 527 -6.43 7.68 -25.65
CA PRO A 527 -5.21 8.37 -26.06
C PRO A 527 -4.26 7.40 -26.81
N ILE A 528 -3.83 7.78 -28.00
CA ILE A 528 -2.91 7.04 -28.87
C ILE A 528 -1.65 7.88 -29.15
N PRO A 529 -0.43 7.37 -28.95
CA PRO A 529 0.80 8.07 -29.32
C PRO A 529 0.91 8.33 -30.83
N LYS A 530 1.41 9.51 -31.21
CA LYS A 530 1.90 9.81 -32.57
C LYS A 530 3.42 9.61 -32.69
N THR A 531 4.14 10.02 -31.65
CA THR A 531 5.61 10.00 -31.58
C THR A 531 6.05 9.98 -30.12
N TYR A 532 7.22 9.39 -29.88
CA TYR A 532 7.84 9.32 -28.55
C TYR A 532 8.96 10.36 -28.39
N GLU A 533 9.46 10.95 -29.48
CA GLU A 533 10.64 11.83 -29.52
C GLU A 533 10.48 13.18 -28.79
N LYS A 534 9.23 13.65 -28.66
CA LYS A 534 8.92 14.99 -28.15
C LYS A 534 7.84 14.90 -27.09
N GLU A 535 8.17 15.26 -25.85
CA GLU A 535 7.23 15.31 -24.73
C GLU A 535 6.41 16.61 -24.77
N THR A 536 5.36 16.64 -25.60
CA THR A 536 4.44 17.78 -25.75
C THR A 536 2.99 17.30 -25.86
N ARG A 537 2.01 18.18 -25.65
CA ARG A 537 0.57 17.86 -25.82
C ARG A 537 0.18 17.43 -27.23
N GLU A 538 1.06 17.61 -28.21
CA GLU A 538 0.83 17.22 -29.60
C GLU A 538 1.30 15.79 -29.90
N ASN A 539 2.04 15.16 -28.98
CA ASN A 539 2.68 13.85 -29.21
C ASN A 539 1.72 12.65 -29.19
N PHE A 540 0.44 12.90 -28.95
CA PHE A 540 -0.64 11.93 -28.99
C PHE A 540 -1.87 12.48 -29.74
N TYR A 541 -2.83 11.62 -30.02
CA TYR A 541 -4.17 11.96 -30.48
C TYR A 541 -5.21 11.13 -29.73
N TRP A 542 -6.48 11.49 -29.87
CA TRP A 542 -7.58 10.66 -29.40
C TRP A 542 -8.07 9.80 -30.54
N GLY A 543 -7.68 8.52 -30.54
CA GLY A 543 -8.13 7.53 -31.52
C GLY A 543 -9.55 7.09 -31.19
N VAL A 544 -10.44 7.11 -32.19
CA VAL A 544 -11.78 6.50 -32.05
C VAL A 544 -11.61 4.97 -31.97
N ILE A 545 -12.36 4.33 -31.09
CA ILE A 545 -12.46 2.85 -31.08
C ILE A 545 -13.30 2.46 -32.30
N ASP A 546 -12.70 1.84 -33.31
CA ASP A 546 -13.42 1.44 -34.52
C ASP A 546 -14.35 0.25 -34.25
N GLU A 547 -13.86 -0.69 -33.45
CA GLU A 547 -14.49 -1.99 -33.20
C GLU A 547 -14.02 -2.53 -31.84
N VAL A 548 -14.90 -3.24 -31.14
CA VAL A 548 -14.57 -4.02 -29.94
C VAL A 548 -14.79 -5.49 -30.27
N LEU A 549 -13.70 -6.16 -30.63
CA LEU A 549 -13.69 -7.58 -30.95
C LEU A 549 -13.84 -8.42 -29.68
N THR A 550 -14.30 -9.66 -29.80
CA THR A 550 -14.27 -10.64 -28.71
C THR A 550 -13.67 -11.96 -29.19
N LYS A 551 -12.96 -12.67 -28.30
CA LYS A 551 -12.52 -14.05 -28.54
C LYS A 551 -12.49 -14.83 -27.23
N GLY A 552 -12.81 -16.12 -27.29
CA GLY A 552 -12.47 -17.04 -26.20
C GLY A 552 -10.95 -17.19 -26.08
N PHE A 553 -10.44 -17.27 -24.86
CA PHE A 553 -9.02 -17.39 -24.56
C PHE A 553 -8.81 -18.21 -23.30
N SER A 554 -7.78 -19.05 -23.30
CA SER A 554 -7.33 -19.82 -22.14
C SER A 554 -5.81 -19.85 -22.16
N GLY A 555 -5.16 -19.07 -21.29
CA GLY A 555 -3.72 -18.84 -21.34
C GLY A 555 -3.23 -17.78 -20.36
N PRO A 556 -1.94 -17.41 -20.40
CA PRO A 556 -1.39 -16.39 -19.51
C PRO A 556 -1.80 -14.96 -19.94
N VAL A 557 -2.08 -14.14 -18.93
CA VAL A 557 -2.30 -12.68 -19.02
C VAL A 557 -1.41 -11.97 -17.99
N TYR A 558 -0.95 -10.77 -18.32
CA TYR A 558 0.08 -9.98 -17.65
C TYR A 558 -0.45 -8.58 -17.31
N SER A 559 -0.03 -8.07 -16.15
CA SER A 559 -0.40 -6.74 -15.64
C SER A 559 0.86 -6.00 -15.22
N LEU A 560 0.96 -4.72 -15.57
CA LEU A 560 2.10 -3.87 -15.21
C LEU A 560 1.72 -2.85 -14.15
N ALA A 561 2.57 -2.75 -13.12
CA ALA A 561 2.68 -1.52 -12.34
C ALA A 561 3.38 -0.45 -13.18
N VAL A 562 3.03 0.83 -12.99
CA VAL A 562 3.81 1.94 -13.54
C VAL A 562 3.96 3.01 -12.47
N GLU A 563 5.20 3.30 -12.10
CA GLU A 563 5.54 4.35 -11.15
C GLU A 563 4.86 5.68 -11.52
N LYS A 564 4.36 6.41 -10.50
CA LYS A 564 3.89 7.81 -10.54
C LYS A 564 2.65 8.13 -11.38
N TYR A 565 2.40 7.42 -12.48
CA TYR A 565 1.37 7.77 -13.46
C TYR A 565 0.36 6.67 -13.75
N GLU A 566 0.61 5.41 -13.33
CA GLU A 566 -0.35 4.28 -13.44
C GLU A 566 -0.73 3.83 -14.87
N HIS A 567 -0.37 4.61 -15.90
CA HIS A 567 -0.62 4.32 -17.32
C HIS A 567 0.66 3.77 -17.99
N TYR A 568 0.56 2.70 -18.77
CA TYR A 568 1.56 2.27 -19.76
C TYR A 568 0.99 2.33 -21.19
N ILE A 569 1.80 1.97 -22.20
CA ILE A 569 1.41 1.97 -23.61
C ILE A 569 1.53 0.53 -24.16
N ALA A 570 0.39 -0.13 -24.36
CA ALA A 570 0.26 -1.51 -24.84
C ALA A 570 -0.41 -1.54 -26.21
N ASP A 571 0.27 -2.09 -27.22
CA ASP A 571 -0.06 -2.06 -28.66
C ASP A 571 -0.25 -0.62 -29.24
N GLY A 572 0.03 0.40 -28.41
CA GLY A 572 -0.24 1.83 -28.64
C GLY A 572 -1.44 2.42 -27.86
N ILE A 573 -1.92 1.79 -26.77
CA ILE A 573 -3.16 2.09 -26.00
C ILE A 573 -2.90 2.02 -24.45
N VAL A 574 -3.77 2.49 -23.51
CA VAL A 574 -3.40 3.13 -22.20
C VAL A 574 -4.33 2.86 -20.90
N THR A 575 -3.82 2.84 -19.60
CA THR A 575 -4.35 2.18 -18.30
C THR A 575 -4.35 2.97 -16.88
N HIS A 576 -4.76 2.52 -15.64
CA HIS A 576 -4.82 3.36 -14.33
C HIS A 576 -5.10 2.65 -12.89
N ASN A 577 -4.82 3.21 -11.65
CA ASN A 577 -4.90 2.60 -10.23
C ASN A 577 -5.49 3.40 -8.93
N CYS A 578 -4.92 3.48 -7.68
CA CYS A 578 -5.56 3.20 -6.29
C CYS A 578 -5.21 3.97 -4.89
N LEU A 579 -5.57 3.47 -3.62
CA LEU A 579 -5.33 4.00 -2.17
C LEU A 579 -5.27 2.88 -0.98
N TYR A 580 -4.71 2.72 0.30
CA TYR A 580 -3.74 3.12 1.46
C TYR A 580 -3.74 4.45 2.35
N GLY A 581 -3.11 4.54 3.59
CA GLY A 581 -3.16 5.65 4.64
C GLY A 581 -2.17 5.69 5.90
N TRP A 582 -2.27 6.66 6.85
CA TRP A 582 -1.55 6.85 8.19
C TRP A 582 -2.31 7.79 9.21
N LYS A 583 -1.88 8.08 10.47
CA LYS A 583 -2.63 8.94 11.47
C LYS A 583 -2.95 10.40 11.02
N GLN A 584 -4.17 10.91 11.26
CA GLN A 584 -4.64 12.20 10.69
C GLN A 584 -3.91 13.47 11.16
N LYS A 585 -3.37 13.50 12.38
CA LYS A 585 -2.56 14.63 12.90
C LYS A 585 -1.09 14.26 13.14
N GLY A 586 -0.70 13.04 12.76
CA GLY A 586 0.66 12.54 12.90
C GLY A 586 1.60 13.06 11.81
N LYS A 587 2.90 13.01 12.09
CA LYS A 587 3.95 13.20 11.08
C LYS A 587 4.42 11.83 10.63
N HIS A 588 3.97 11.34 9.48
CA HIS A 588 4.42 10.07 8.94
C HIS A 588 5.96 10.05 8.76
N GLN A 589 6.63 9.20 9.54
CA GLN A 589 8.05 8.89 9.39
C GLN A 589 8.23 7.84 8.31
N TRP A 590 9.31 7.95 7.55
CA TRP A 590 9.66 7.02 6.47
C TRP A 590 11.18 6.87 6.43
N PHE A 591 11.65 5.63 6.54
CA PHE A 591 13.05 5.30 6.80
C PHE A 591 13.79 4.72 5.59
N SER A 592 13.04 4.30 4.57
CA SER A 592 13.59 3.79 3.30
C SER A 592 13.83 4.90 2.26
N ASP A 593 14.43 4.58 1.12
CA ASP A 593 14.97 5.54 0.14
C ASP A 593 13.93 6.33 -0.69
N ARG A 594 12.63 6.02 -0.51
CA ARG A 594 11.46 6.64 -1.15
C ARG A 594 11.27 6.28 -2.64
N LYS A 595 11.87 5.20 -3.14
CA LYS A 595 11.63 4.64 -4.49
C LYS A 595 10.50 3.59 -4.54
N GLN A 596 9.88 3.28 -3.39
CA GLN A 596 8.96 2.15 -3.23
C GLN A 596 7.63 2.36 -3.95
N THR A 597 7.14 1.30 -4.61
CA THR A 597 5.96 1.34 -5.48
C THR A 597 4.66 1.01 -4.74
N THR A 598 3.54 1.49 -5.29
CA THR A 598 2.18 1.17 -4.81
C THR A 598 1.73 -0.26 -5.13
N ILE A 599 2.47 -0.98 -5.98
CA ILE A 599 2.26 -2.41 -6.26
C ILE A 599 3.38 -3.22 -5.63
N TRP A 600 2.97 -4.27 -4.90
CA TRP A 600 3.78 -5.16 -4.10
C TRP A 600 3.64 -6.57 -4.69
N GLU A 601 4.73 -7.07 -5.25
CA GLU A 601 4.75 -8.31 -6.02
C GLU A 601 5.52 -9.33 -5.19
N TYR A 602 4.76 -10.24 -4.58
CA TYR A 602 5.25 -11.25 -3.65
C TYR A 602 4.47 -12.52 -3.91
N ASP A 603 5.19 -13.56 -4.34
CA ASP A 603 4.71 -14.95 -4.37
C ASP A 603 4.03 -15.32 -3.05
N ARG A 604 3.09 -16.27 -3.11
CA ARG A 604 2.66 -16.91 -1.85
C ARG A 604 3.81 -17.79 -1.34
N PRO A 605 3.95 -17.99 -0.01
CA PRO A 605 4.83 -19.03 0.51
C PRO A 605 4.50 -20.38 -0.15
N LYS A 606 5.50 -21.26 -0.28
CA LYS A 606 5.38 -22.55 -0.96
C LYS A 606 4.60 -23.57 -0.10
N SER A 607 3.30 -23.39 0.05
CA SER A 607 2.45 -24.44 0.63
C SER A 607 2.25 -25.61 -0.34
N SER A 608 1.70 -26.71 0.20
CA SER A 608 1.31 -27.90 -0.54
C SER A 608 0.18 -27.60 -1.55
N LYS A 609 -0.41 -28.64 -2.16
CA LYS A 609 -1.49 -28.44 -3.14
C LYS A 609 -2.81 -27.97 -2.54
N ASP A 610 -2.95 -27.97 -1.22
CA ASP A 610 -4.26 -27.99 -0.57
C ASP A 610 -4.68 -26.62 0.04
N HIS A 611 -3.85 -25.90 0.83
CA HIS A 611 -4.31 -24.69 1.54
C HIS A 611 -3.49 -23.38 1.41
N PRO A 612 -4.14 -22.18 1.56
CA PRO A 612 -3.76 -20.99 0.79
C PRO A 612 -3.63 -19.65 1.58
N THR A 613 -3.73 -19.66 2.92
CA THR A 613 -4.07 -18.49 3.76
C THR A 613 -2.88 -17.70 4.32
N MET A 614 -1.72 -18.31 4.49
CA MET A 614 -0.53 -17.64 5.07
C MET A 614 -0.03 -16.48 4.20
N LYS A 615 0.31 -15.35 4.85
CA LYS A 615 0.98 -14.21 4.20
C LYS A 615 2.48 -14.51 4.01
N PRO A 616 3.11 -14.09 2.90
CA PRO A 616 4.56 -14.20 2.74
C PRO A 616 5.28 -13.30 3.74
N ILE A 617 6.39 -13.76 4.31
CA ILE A 617 7.24 -12.96 5.19
C ILE A 617 7.82 -11.74 4.46
N PRO A 618 8.37 -11.85 3.23
CA PRO A 618 8.87 -10.69 2.49
C PRO A 618 7.79 -9.62 2.19
N LEU A 619 6.52 -10.03 2.04
CA LEU A 619 5.39 -9.09 1.88
C LEU A 619 5.18 -8.24 3.15
N MET A 620 5.28 -8.87 4.33
CA MET A 620 5.09 -8.19 5.61
C MET A 620 6.35 -7.41 6.03
N ALA A 621 7.54 -7.87 5.65
CA ALA A 621 8.81 -7.19 5.89
C ALA A 621 8.92 -5.83 5.17
N TYR A 622 8.36 -5.72 3.97
CA TYR A 622 8.42 -4.50 3.15
C TYR A 622 7.84 -3.25 3.84
N PRO A 623 6.57 -3.21 4.33
CA PRO A 623 6.08 -2.08 5.12
C PRO A 623 6.85 -1.87 6.43
N ILE A 624 7.39 -2.93 7.04
CA ILE A 624 8.19 -2.87 8.26
C ILE A 624 9.47 -2.07 8.04
N GLN A 625 10.29 -2.44 7.05
CA GLN A 625 11.53 -1.70 6.72
C GLN A 625 11.24 -0.26 6.26
N ASN A 626 10.13 -0.02 5.55
CA ASN A 626 9.80 1.31 5.04
C ASN A 626 9.39 2.33 6.12
N SER A 627 8.70 1.88 7.17
CA SER A 627 8.01 2.75 8.13
C SER A 627 8.36 2.47 9.61
N SER A 628 9.44 1.74 9.90
CA SER A 628 9.95 1.51 11.26
C SER A 628 11.48 1.37 11.27
N MET A 629 12.15 1.65 12.40
CA MET A 629 13.60 1.41 12.60
C MET A 629 13.83 0.06 13.30
N ARG A 630 15.04 -0.52 13.22
CA ARG A 630 15.41 -1.68 14.06
C ARG A 630 15.11 -1.43 15.55
N GLY A 631 14.73 -2.47 16.28
CA GLY A 631 14.32 -2.42 17.69
C GLY A 631 12.93 -1.83 17.99
N THR A 632 12.28 -1.16 17.04
CA THR A 632 10.95 -0.54 17.27
C THR A 632 9.79 -1.55 17.22
N ILE A 633 8.64 -1.19 17.79
CA ILE A 633 7.48 -2.08 17.94
C ILE A 633 6.56 -2.02 16.72
N VAL A 634 6.38 -3.17 16.07
CA VAL A 634 5.36 -3.47 15.06
C VAL A 634 4.19 -4.17 15.77
N LEU A 635 2.99 -3.60 15.66
CA LEU A 635 1.76 -4.15 16.21
C LEU A 635 0.93 -4.83 15.11
N ASP A 636 0.48 -6.05 15.37
CA ASP A 636 -0.51 -6.74 14.54
C ASP A 636 -1.72 -7.17 15.38
N PRO A 637 -2.88 -6.49 15.26
CA PRO A 637 -4.12 -6.88 15.92
C PRO A 637 -4.78 -8.17 15.41
N PHE A 638 -4.24 -8.80 14.36
CA PHE A 638 -4.75 -10.04 13.75
C PHE A 638 -3.58 -10.89 13.24
N LEU A 639 -2.74 -11.36 14.17
CA LEU A 639 -1.45 -11.96 13.85
C LEU A 639 -1.55 -13.31 13.09
N GLY A 640 -2.65 -14.05 13.26
CA GLY A 640 -2.98 -15.26 12.48
C GLY A 640 -1.88 -16.32 12.55
N SER A 641 -1.30 -16.66 11.40
CA SER A 641 -0.19 -17.63 11.30
C SER A 641 1.19 -17.06 11.68
N GLY A 642 1.30 -15.82 12.16
CA GLY A 642 2.55 -15.27 12.70
C GLY A 642 3.46 -14.55 11.70
N SER A 643 3.04 -14.38 10.45
CA SER A 643 3.93 -13.88 9.38
C SER A 643 4.44 -12.45 9.62
N THR A 644 3.69 -11.60 10.32
CA THR A 644 4.14 -10.26 10.75
C THR A 644 5.19 -10.33 11.85
N LEU A 645 5.09 -11.30 12.77
CA LEU A 645 6.08 -11.55 13.82
C LEU A 645 7.38 -12.07 13.22
N MET A 646 7.28 -13.03 12.30
CA MET A 646 8.45 -13.57 11.57
C MET A 646 9.16 -12.49 10.74
N ALA A 647 8.40 -11.65 10.03
CA ALA A 647 8.96 -10.53 9.28
C ALA A 647 9.62 -9.48 10.19
N ALA A 648 9.02 -9.17 11.35
CA ALA A 648 9.64 -8.30 12.34
C ALA A 648 10.93 -8.91 12.91
N ASP A 649 10.97 -10.23 13.14
CA ASP A 649 12.16 -10.89 13.66
C ASP A 649 13.35 -10.79 12.71
N GLN A 650 13.15 -11.25 11.46
CA GLN A 650 14.17 -11.24 10.41
C GLN A 650 14.69 -9.82 10.12
N THR A 651 13.81 -8.81 10.16
CA THR A 651 14.18 -7.40 9.94
C THR A 651 14.74 -6.69 11.18
N GLY A 652 14.95 -7.39 12.30
CA GLY A 652 15.52 -6.80 13.53
C GLY A 652 14.59 -5.84 14.27
N ARG A 653 13.28 -5.89 14.01
CA ARG A 653 12.21 -5.18 14.74
C ARG A 653 11.66 -6.06 15.86
N VAL A 654 10.72 -5.52 16.66
CA VAL A 654 9.98 -6.24 17.70
C VAL A 654 8.51 -6.33 17.29
N CYS A 655 7.90 -7.51 17.30
CA CYS A 655 6.46 -7.67 17.09
C CYS A 655 5.73 -7.90 18.41
N TYR A 656 4.66 -7.13 18.61
CA TYR A 656 3.65 -7.36 19.65
C TYR A 656 2.33 -7.68 18.92
N GLY A 657 1.83 -8.91 19.05
CA GLY A 657 0.66 -9.39 18.30
C GLY A 657 -0.54 -9.77 19.17
N ILE A 658 -1.73 -9.64 18.61
CA ILE A 658 -2.99 -10.18 19.14
C ILE A 658 -3.46 -11.28 18.19
N GLU A 659 -3.84 -12.42 18.73
CA GLU A 659 -4.59 -13.46 18.02
C GLU A 659 -5.73 -13.96 18.91
N LEU A 660 -6.89 -14.27 18.32
CA LEU A 660 -8.12 -14.62 19.02
C LEU A 660 -8.29 -16.14 19.19
N ASP A 661 -7.76 -16.92 18.25
CA ASP A 661 -7.82 -18.39 18.29
C ASP A 661 -6.58 -18.99 18.95
N GLU A 662 -6.80 -19.76 20.02
CA GLU A 662 -5.78 -20.47 20.80
C GLU A 662 -4.90 -21.36 19.91
N LYS A 663 -5.45 -21.97 18.84
CA LYS A 663 -4.70 -22.80 17.89
C LYS A 663 -3.75 -22.00 17.00
N PHE A 664 -4.12 -20.78 16.63
CA PHE A 664 -3.23 -19.93 15.85
C PHE A 664 -2.11 -19.33 16.72
N VAL A 665 -2.36 -19.10 18.01
CA VAL A 665 -1.29 -18.79 18.98
C VAL A 665 -0.27 -19.93 19.07
N ASP A 666 -0.71 -21.18 19.16
CA ASP A 666 0.18 -22.36 19.16
C ASP A 666 1.04 -22.48 17.90
N VAL A 667 0.46 -22.23 16.73
CA VAL A 667 1.16 -22.11 15.45
C VAL A 667 2.25 -21.03 15.53
N ILE A 668 1.93 -19.83 15.99
CA ILE A 668 2.89 -18.72 16.10
C ILE A 668 4.06 -19.10 17.02
N VAL A 669 3.77 -19.70 18.18
CA VAL A 669 4.76 -20.08 19.19
C VAL A 669 5.73 -21.13 18.63
N LYS A 670 5.22 -22.21 18.04
CA LYS A 670 6.06 -23.28 17.48
C LYS A 670 6.83 -22.84 16.24
N ARG A 671 6.19 -22.08 15.34
CA ARG A 671 6.83 -21.50 14.15
C ARG A 671 8.00 -20.59 14.52
N TYR A 672 7.88 -19.78 15.58
CA TYR A 672 8.99 -18.98 16.09
C TYR A 672 10.14 -19.84 16.62
N ILE A 673 9.86 -20.86 17.43
CA ILE A 673 10.89 -21.75 18.00
C ILE A 673 11.66 -22.48 16.88
N GLU A 674 10.95 -23.04 15.90
CA GLU A 674 11.55 -23.84 14.82
C GLU A 674 12.40 -22.99 13.87
N SER A 675 11.88 -21.83 13.45
CA SER A 675 12.57 -20.95 12.49
C SER A 675 13.78 -20.19 13.08
N THR A 676 13.78 -19.92 14.39
CA THR A 676 14.87 -19.18 15.06
C THR A 676 15.82 -20.06 15.85
N GLY A 677 15.42 -21.28 16.22
CA GLY A 677 16.12 -22.12 17.20
C GLY A 677 16.06 -21.57 18.63
N ASN A 678 15.27 -20.53 18.89
CA ASN A 678 15.21 -19.86 20.19
C ASN A 678 14.20 -20.55 21.12
N HIS A 679 14.70 -21.47 21.94
CA HIS A 679 13.93 -22.14 22.98
C HIS A 679 13.66 -21.29 24.25
N ASN A 680 14.14 -20.04 24.32
CA ASN A 680 13.81 -19.13 25.42
C ASN A 680 12.41 -18.53 25.23
N VAL A 681 11.41 -19.39 25.41
CA VAL A 681 9.99 -19.09 25.28
C VAL A 681 9.27 -19.38 26.58
N THR A 682 8.46 -18.41 27.03
CA THR A 682 7.63 -18.53 28.23
C THR A 682 6.22 -18.01 27.97
N VAL A 683 5.27 -18.47 28.79
CA VAL A 683 3.89 -17.97 28.82
C VAL A 683 3.55 -17.45 30.22
N LEU A 684 2.92 -16.28 30.29
CA LEU A 684 2.24 -15.81 31.47
C LEU A 684 0.79 -16.29 31.44
N ARG A 685 0.45 -17.22 32.33
CA ARG A 685 -0.88 -17.84 32.47
C ARG A 685 -1.36 -17.72 33.91
N ASP A 686 -2.55 -17.17 34.13
CA ASP A 686 -3.15 -16.96 35.47
C ASP A 686 -2.22 -16.27 36.50
N GLY A 687 -1.30 -15.42 36.02
CA GLY A 687 -0.31 -14.72 36.84
C GLY A 687 0.96 -15.52 37.17
N GLN A 688 1.12 -16.73 36.63
CA GLN A 688 2.33 -17.55 36.74
C GLN A 688 3.06 -17.61 35.40
N THR A 689 4.40 -17.52 35.44
CA THR A 689 5.24 -17.71 34.25
C THR A 689 5.64 -19.16 34.13
N LEU A 690 5.30 -19.81 33.02
CA LEU A 690 5.70 -21.17 32.66
C LEU A 690 6.65 -21.12 31.46
N THR A 691 7.58 -22.07 31.37
CA THR A 691 8.33 -22.35 30.13
C THR A 691 7.44 -23.00 29.08
N PHE A 692 7.89 -23.00 27.81
CA PHE A 692 7.23 -23.73 26.73
C PHE A 692 7.02 -25.22 27.09
N ASP A 693 8.06 -25.91 27.58
CA ASP A 693 8.01 -27.33 27.90
C ASP A 693 7.03 -27.64 29.04
N GLU A 694 6.95 -26.77 30.07
CA GLU A 694 5.96 -26.89 31.14
C GLU A 694 4.53 -26.68 30.62
N ALA A 695 4.30 -25.61 29.86
CA ALA A 695 3.00 -25.29 29.29
C ALA A 695 2.49 -26.37 28.31
N TYR A 696 3.41 -27.00 27.57
CA TYR A 696 3.15 -28.11 26.65
C TYR A 696 2.91 -29.44 27.40
N SER A 697 3.69 -29.74 28.45
CA SER A 697 3.46 -30.93 29.29
C SER A 697 2.10 -30.89 29.99
N MET A 698 1.67 -29.71 30.46
CA MET A 698 0.34 -29.50 31.05
C MET A 698 -0.83 -29.69 30.05
N MET A 699 -0.56 -29.70 28.74
CA MET A 699 -1.54 -30.10 27.72
C MET A 699 -1.63 -31.64 27.67
N GLU A 700 -0.50 -32.35 27.61
CA GLU A 700 -0.48 -33.82 27.53
C GLU A 700 -1.08 -34.49 28.78
N GLU A 701 -0.98 -33.88 29.97
CA GLU A 701 -1.67 -34.35 31.19
C GLU A 701 -3.20 -34.13 31.18
N SER A 702 -3.77 -33.47 30.16
CA SER A 702 -5.18 -33.05 30.10
C SER A 702 -6.01 -33.68 28.98
N VAL A 703 -5.43 -34.63 28.22
CA VAL A 703 -6.02 -35.32 27.05
C VAL A 703 -6.33 -36.80 27.36
#